data_AF-A5DAL2-F1
#
_entry.id   AF-A5DAL2-F1
#
_cell.length_a   1.000
_cell.length_b   1.000
_cell.length_c   1.000
_cell.angle_alpha   90.00
_cell.angle_beta   90.00
_cell.angle_gamma   90.00
#
_symmetry.space_group_name_H-M   'P 1'
#
loop_
_entity.id
_entity.type
_entity.pdbx_description
1 polymer ?
#
loop_
_entity_poly.entity_id
_entity_poly.type
_entity_poly.pdbx_seq_one_letter_code
_entity_poly.pdbx_strand_id
1 'polypeptide(L)'
;MSNAKTSGGSQRTQTVVYSVNGSWVAYAHAFFAYSAFFAALIVGCWLHYHKIVKNASFGYPDEWFPSVSATIGDRYPERSLFQVLIAVTSGPRFLLLALNYFICAENGPLLATIGVVCGIMRTFTCGGWVYITSTDDHDWHDIFMIAYILLTIPWTVCMSVLSPKGSIVRRGRTWTAIAFFSTLVPLVYWFIQHKVHVRPGAYSIYAYFEWALILLDVGFDTWSVVDFADIEITIGSGILVKKIVPIESKKIDSKIDLKVVSTSSSFSFLPFAAHVVNSFTFWSVLSALFLAVWYFPLWHMGISGYEAAIVTYFVPHFLLAVPHLKSFLASYPLVTRVLAVLFGIGAYKIEEPEHKLLSISIGTAFSVVSLASESSAASSDPQTLKEYAVAQVLGLMATSVFKYMCFSNNPIWPVMHKENGGYNEIGIFVCLVGALFTPKYSTASKPVEKRSSLLLSALGFGGYFFSLQYLLGDSSTLIMWAWDGYPITGPTPVTGALFHFGAFAGGILAASKLNPQTFTSVFYNILVGGVSAFVLYYFPGWVGYAGSCSYTFYLASISPLVWRIISGHNPAAFFTLSFFFTIVISLASVWIVAYAFVPGGFLLRERTDIVLGTSFLMVLVGVWQNTSVQVKKTTGSIVKNSLTFIAVLLALATAVTFNRTPVGEFTPYNPSSGSFTAGIWCVHFGLDNDMWSSETRMLNLLRDAQVDIVGLLETDTQRLIGGNRDFSQTIAHELGMYADYGPGPNKHTWGAVLLSKFPILRSTHHLMPSPVGELAPAIHATLDIYGEEVDVVVFHSGQEEDEEDRRLQSLKLAEIMGSSDRPLVLLSYLVTEPLQGNYNTYVSEASGMHDIDSTDWDRWCEYILFRDVKKVAYARISRSTITDTELQIAKFKLLTEDEKNNFDEDLIYGNHFIDEEDVPEELRMPQMFRGDGVRDHRYHVFDEPRYFAQSR
;
A
#
# COMPACT_ATOMS: atom_id res chain seq x y z
N MET A 1 44.11 56.27 38.05
CA MET A 1 43.59 55.47 39.18
C MET A 1 42.11 55.21 38.94
N SER A 2 41.68 53.95 39.12
CA SER A 2 40.29 53.46 39.14
C SER A 2 39.58 53.20 37.80
N ASN A 3 39.54 51.91 37.48
CA ASN A 3 38.70 51.24 36.47
C ASN A 3 37.21 51.33 36.82
N ALA A 4 36.37 51.65 35.83
CA ALA A 4 34.95 51.30 35.85
C ALA A 4 34.63 50.46 34.59
N LYS A 5 34.54 49.14 34.78
CA LYS A 5 34.00 48.19 33.81
C LYS A 5 32.50 48.45 33.66
N THR A 6 32.07 49.01 32.54
CA THR A 6 30.67 48.90 32.10
C THR A 6 30.50 47.59 31.37
N SER A 7 29.72 46.69 31.97
CA SER A 7 29.26 45.45 31.36
C SER A 7 28.35 45.78 30.17
N GLY A 8 28.88 45.59 28.97
CA GLY A 8 28.09 45.56 27.74
C GLY A 8 27.15 44.36 27.77
N GLY A 9 25.93 44.58 28.23
CA GLY A 9 24.82 43.64 28.03
C GLY A 9 24.47 43.63 26.55
N SER A 10 24.97 42.61 25.84
CA SER A 10 24.49 42.25 24.50
C SER A 10 22.98 42.01 24.57
N GLN A 11 22.19 42.98 24.12
CA GLN A 11 20.81 42.69 23.71
C GLN A 11 20.91 41.76 22.49
N ARG A 12 20.79 40.45 22.73
CA ARG A 12 20.51 39.47 21.67
C ARG A 12 19.28 39.97 20.92
N THR A 13 19.47 40.47 19.70
CA THR A 13 18.41 40.62 18.72
C THR A 13 17.85 39.22 18.44
N GLN A 14 16.77 38.88 19.14
CA GLN A 14 16.04 37.64 18.91
C GLN A 14 15.33 37.75 17.56
N THR A 15 15.72 36.88 16.63
CA THR A 15 15.09 36.76 15.31
C THR A 15 13.67 36.23 15.48
N VAL A 16 12.68 37.07 15.23
CA VAL A 16 11.27 36.69 15.11
C VAL A 16 11.10 35.94 13.79
N VAL A 17 10.68 34.67 13.84
CA VAL A 17 10.56 33.81 12.65
C VAL A 17 9.16 33.88 12.04
N TYR A 18 8.13 34.04 12.88
CA TYR A 18 6.75 34.17 12.44
C TYR A 18 5.89 34.86 13.50
N SER A 19 4.83 35.53 13.05
CA SER A 19 3.80 36.14 13.89
C SER A 19 2.42 35.64 13.45
N VAL A 20 1.66 35.05 14.38
CA VAL A 20 0.23 34.76 14.19
C VAL A 20 -0.56 35.68 15.12
N ASN A 21 -1.64 36.28 14.62
CA ASN A 21 -2.60 36.95 15.48
C ASN A 21 -3.31 35.92 16.39
N GLY A 22 -3.37 36.17 17.70
CA GLY A 22 -3.92 35.25 18.68
C GLY A 22 -5.39 34.87 18.42
N SER A 23 -6.16 35.70 17.71
CA SER A 23 -7.56 35.41 17.36
C SER A 23 -7.75 34.10 16.59
N TRP A 24 -6.76 33.67 15.81
CA TRP A 24 -6.79 32.38 15.10
C TRP A 24 -6.92 31.17 16.04
N VAL A 25 -6.48 31.28 17.28
CA VAL A 25 -6.64 30.21 18.28
C VAL A 25 -8.11 30.02 18.63
N ALA A 26 -8.85 31.10 18.85
CA ALA A 26 -10.27 31.05 19.15
C ALA A 26 -11.10 30.63 17.92
N TYR A 27 -10.73 31.08 16.71
CA TYR A 27 -11.35 30.60 15.47
C TYR A 27 -11.11 29.11 15.23
N ALA A 28 -9.89 28.61 15.45
CA ALA A 28 -9.57 27.20 15.30
C ALA A 28 -10.36 26.32 16.29
N HIS A 29 -10.44 26.74 17.57
CA HIS A 29 -11.27 26.06 18.57
C HIS A 29 -12.73 25.97 18.12
N ALA A 30 -13.33 27.10 17.73
CA ALA A 30 -14.73 27.15 17.32
C ALA A 30 -14.98 26.30 16.05
N PHE A 31 -14.11 26.41 15.05
CA PHE A 31 -14.24 25.69 13.79
C PHE A 31 -14.23 24.17 14.00
N PHE A 32 -13.23 23.64 14.71
CA PHE A 32 -13.13 22.21 14.93
C PHE A 32 -14.23 21.68 15.86
N ALA A 33 -14.58 22.42 16.92
CA ALA A 33 -15.67 22.05 17.82
C ALA A 33 -17.01 21.96 17.08
N TYR A 34 -17.40 23.01 16.33
CA TYR A 34 -18.64 22.99 15.55
C TYR A 34 -18.61 21.91 14.46
N SER A 35 -17.48 21.75 13.77
CA SER A 35 -17.35 20.72 12.74
C SER A 35 -17.56 19.32 13.31
N ALA A 36 -17.08 19.04 14.53
CA ALA A 36 -17.29 17.74 15.18
C ALA A 36 -18.79 17.43 15.33
N PHE A 37 -19.55 18.35 15.92
CA PHE A 37 -20.97 18.15 16.18
C PHE A 37 -21.82 18.13 14.90
N PHE A 38 -21.57 19.05 13.96
CA PHE A 38 -22.34 19.08 12.70
C PHE A 38 -22.01 17.90 11.79
N ALA A 39 -20.74 17.48 11.71
CA ALA A 39 -20.37 16.34 10.89
C ALA A 39 -21.01 15.05 11.44
N ALA A 40 -21.02 14.86 12.76
CA ALA A 40 -21.71 13.73 13.39
C ALA A 40 -23.22 13.75 13.10
N LEU A 41 -23.87 14.91 13.21
CA LEU A 41 -25.30 15.06 12.91
C LEU A 41 -25.64 14.77 11.45
N ILE A 42 -24.86 15.29 10.50
CA ILE A 42 -25.08 15.08 9.07
C ILE A 42 -24.90 13.61 8.71
N VAL A 43 -23.81 12.98 9.18
CA VAL A 43 -23.52 11.57 8.89
C VAL A 43 -24.54 10.65 9.58
N GLY A 44 -24.86 10.91 10.84
CA GLY A 44 -25.87 10.15 11.59
C GLY A 44 -27.27 10.27 10.97
N CYS A 45 -27.68 11.47 10.53
CA CYS A 45 -28.95 11.64 9.81
C CYS A 45 -28.93 10.99 8.42
N TRP A 46 -27.76 10.85 7.79
CA TRP A 46 -27.67 10.23 6.46
C TRP A 46 -27.70 8.70 6.54
N LEU A 47 -27.02 8.10 7.52
CA LEU A 47 -26.85 6.65 7.62
C LEU A 47 -27.80 6.00 8.61
N HIS A 48 -28.12 6.67 9.72
CA HIS A 48 -28.75 6.06 10.89
C HIS A 48 -29.97 6.84 11.41
N TYR A 49 -30.61 7.69 10.59
CA TYR A 49 -31.70 8.58 11.00
C TYR A 49 -32.74 7.94 11.93
N HIS A 50 -33.41 6.88 11.48
CA HIS A 50 -34.45 6.20 12.27
C HIS A 50 -33.95 5.58 13.57
N LYS A 51 -32.64 5.27 13.66
CA LYS A 51 -32.02 4.70 14.85
C LYS A 51 -31.67 5.78 15.86
N ILE A 52 -31.15 6.94 15.42
CA ILE A 52 -30.70 8.03 16.30
C ILE A 52 -31.84 8.92 16.80
N VAL A 53 -33.00 8.94 16.12
CA VAL A 53 -34.21 9.65 16.61
C VAL A 53 -35.07 8.79 17.53
N LYS A 54 -34.73 7.51 17.71
CA LYS A 54 -35.51 6.58 18.53
C LYS A 54 -35.14 6.72 20.01
N ASN A 55 -36.14 6.82 20.88
CA ASN A 55 -35.98 6.74 22.32
C ASN A 55 -36.60 5.43 22.88
N ALA A 56 -36.66 5.29 24.20
CA ALA A 56 -37.15 4.07 24.87
C ALA A 56 -38.64 3.76 24.61
N SER A 57 -39.44 4.75 24.22
CA SER A 57 -40.90 4.64 24.10
C SER A 57 -41.44 4.99 22.71
N PHE A 58 -40.76 5.86 21.96
CA PHE A 58 -41.18 6.36 20.65
C PHE A 58 -40.02 6.40 19.65
N GLY A 59 -40.35 6.39 18.36
CA GLY A 59 -39.42 6.61 17.26
C GLY A 59 -40.11 7.40 16.16
N TYR A 60 -39.50 7.47 14.98
CA TYR A 60 -40.14 8.14 13.84
C TYR A 60 -41.51 7.51 13.52
N PRO A 61 -42.58 8.30 13.27
CA PRO A 61 -42.60 9.74 13.05
C PRO A 61 -42.83 10.61 14.30
N ASP A 62 -43.14 10.01 15.45
CA ASP A 62 -43.41 10.75 16.69
C ASP A 62 -42.18 11.51 17.19
N GLU A 63 -40.98 10.95 16.94
CA GLU A 63 -39.70 11.60 17.17
C GLU A 63 -38.97 11.83 15.84
N TRP A 64 -38.54 13.07 15.60
CA TRP A 64 -38.02 13.52 14.30
C TRP A 64 -36.65 14.19 14.37
N PHE A 65 -36.12 14.48 15.57
CA PHE A 65 -34.81 15.10 15.74
C PHE A 65 -33.98 14.41 16.83
N PRO A 66 -32.72 14.04 16.55
CA PRO A 66 -31.91 13.23 17.47
C PRO A 66 -31.27 14.07 18.58
N SER A 67 -31.14 13.50 19.77
CA SER A 67 -30.38 14.09 20.88
C SER A 67 -28.88 14.14 20.57
N VAL A 68 -28.15 14.98 21.30
CA VAL A 68 -26.69 15.11 21.11
C VAL A 68 -26.00 13.78 21.41
N SER A 69 -26.34 13.13 22.53
CA SER A 69 -25.75 11.86 22.94
C SER A 69 -25.98 10.73 21.93
N ALA A 70 -27.21 10.60 21.40
CA ALA A 70 -27.52 9.57 20.39
C ALA A 70 -26.75 9.80 19.08
N THR A 71 -26.50 11.06 18.72
CA THR A 71 -25.82 11.45 17.49
C THR A 71 -24.31 11.16 17.55
N ILE A 72 -23.69 11.24 18.72
CA ILE A 72 -22.23 11.17 18.87
C ILE A 72 -21.73 9.89 19.54
N GLY A 73 -22.60 9.13 20.20
CA GLY A 73 -22.22 7.98 21.03
C GLY A 73 -22.62 6.61 20.48
N ASP A 74 -23.71 6.52 19.71
CA ASP A 74 -24.38 5.23 19.53
C ASP A 74 -23.85 4.37 18.38
N ARG A 75 -23.27 4.99 17.33
CA ARG A 75 -23.09 4.32 16.03
C ARG A 75 -21.82 4.74 15.31
N TYR A 76 -21.21 3.78 14.62
CA TYR A 76 -20.19 4.00 13.60
C TYR A 76 -20.85 4.30 12.25
N PRO A 77 -20.35 5.26 11.43
CA PRO A 77 -19.09 6.01 11.59
C PRO A 77 -19.20 7.38 12.26
N GLU A 78 -20.39 7.90 12.55
CA GLU A 78 -20.59 9.26 13.10
C GLU A 78 -19.89 9.48 14.45
N ARG A 79 -19.86 8.47 15.32
CA ARG A 79 -19.12 8.48 16.59
C ARG A 79 -17.62 8.69 16.37
N SER A 80 -17.01 7.90 15.48
CA SER A 80 -15.56 7.98 15.23
C SER A 80 -15.18 9.33 14.62
N LEU A 81 -16.01 9.85 13.72
CA LEU A 81 -15.81 11.18 13.13
C LEU A 81 -15.88 12.29 14.18
N PHE A 82 -16.85 12.23 15.09
CA PHE A 82 -16.97 13.14 16.22
C PHE A 82 -15.72 13.12 17.11
N GLN A 83 -15.31 11.93 17.54
CA GLN A 83 -14.18 11.73 18.47
C GLN A 83 -12.87 12.27 17.87
N VAL A 84 -12.59 12.00 16.60
CA VAL A 84 -11.38 12.52 15.93
C VAL A 84 -11.39 14.05 15.86
N LEU A 85 -12.51 14.66 15.50
CA LEU A 85 -12.59 16.13 15.39
C LEU A 85 -12.51 16.81 16.78
N ILE A 86 -13.06 16.20 17.83
CA ILE A 86 -12.85 16.66 19.20
C ILE A 86 -11.39 16.47 19.66
N ALA A 87 -10.72 15.38 19.26
CA ALA A 87 -9.28 15.19 19.52
C ALA A 87 -8.46 16.35 18.94
N VAL A 88 -8.74 16.73 17.70
CA VAL A 88 -8.08 17.88 17.02
C VAL A 88 -8.39 19.21 17.72
N THR A 89 -9.61 19.37 18.25
CA THR A 89 -10.05 20.56 19.01
C THR A 89 -9.24 20.77 20.30
N SER A 90 -8.67 19.71 20.89
CA SER A 90 -7.93 19.78 22.16
C SER A 90 -6.73 20.74 22.12
N GLY A 91 -5.96 20.78 21.03
CA GLY A 91 -4.81 21.67 20.87
C GLY A 91 -5.20 23.15 20.95
N PRO A 92 -6.08 23.64 20.06
CA PRO A 92 -6.65 25.00 20.14
C PRO A 92 -7.30 25.30 21.49
N ARG A 93 -7.98 24.32 22.12
CA ARG A 93 -8.60 24.48 23.43
C ARG A 93 -7.59 24.83 24.51
N PHE A 94 -6.53 24.06 24.67
CA PHE A 94 -5.52 24.33 25.71
C PHE A 94 -4.78 25.65 25.46
N LEU A 95 -4.54 26.00 24.20
CA LEU A 95 -3.95 27.29 23.85
C LEU A 95 -4.88 28.48 24.17
N LEU A 96 -6.19 28.33 23.94
CA LEU A 96 -7.20 29.32 24.33
C LEU A 96 -7.23 29.54 25.85
N LEU A 97 -7.14 28.47 26.65
CA LEU A 97 -7.07 28.57 28.11
C LEU A 97 -5.81 29.31 28.57
N ALA A 98 -4.66 28.99 27.97
CA ALA A 98 -3.39 29.65 28.29
C ALA A 98 -3.41 31.14 27.97
N LEU A 99 -3.90 31.53 26.77
CA LEU A 99 -3.98 32.94 26.37
C LEU A 99 -4.98 33.72 27.24
N ASN A 100 -6.15 33.14 27.54
CA ASN A 100 -7.10 33.78 28.46
C ASN A 100 -6.50 34.00 29.86
N TYR A 101 -5.71 33.04 30.37
CA TYR A 101 -5.00 33.23 31.63
C TYR A 101 -4.02 34.41 31.57
N PHE A 102 -3.19 34.50 30.53
CA PHE A 102 -2.21 35.58 30.41
C PHE A 102 -2.86 36.97 30.33
N ILE A 103 -4.01 37.09 29.66
CA ILE A 103 -4.75 38.36 29.56
C ILE A 103 -5.43 38.70 30.89
N CYS A 104 -6.06 37.72 31.53
CA CYS A 104 -6.89 37.96 32.69
C CYS A 104 -6.09 38.07 34.00
N ALA A 105 -4.88 37.49 34.05
CA ALA A 105 -4.03 37.53 35.24
C ALA A 105 -3.64 38.96 35.65
N GLU A 106 -3.53 39.89 34.69
CA GLU A 106 -3.26 41.32 34.96
C GLU A 106 -4.42 42.01 35.70
N ASN A 107 -5.67 41.58 35.46
CA ASN A 107 -6.88 42.20 36.02
C ASN A 107 -7.37 41.54 37.32
N GLY A 108 -6.88 40.35 37.64
CA GLY A 108 -7.31 39.59 38.82
C GLY A 108 -6.65 38.20 38.87
N PRO A 109 -5.42 38.07 39.41
CA PRO A 109 -4.63 36.85 39.30
C PRO A 109 -5.30 35.64 39.94
N LEU A 110 -5.90 35.80 41.13
CA LEU A 110 -6.60 34.70 41.81
C LEU A 110 -7.79 34.17 40.98
N LEU A 111 -8.63 35.07 40.45
CA LEU A 111 -9.78 34.68 39.61
C LEU A 111 -9.34 34.11 38.27
N ALA A 112 -8.24 34.60 37.69
CA ALA A 112 -7.66 34.04 36.48
C ALA A 112 -7.11 32.62 36.70
N THR A 113 -6.44 32.37 37.83
CA THR A 113 -5.97 31.03 38.22
C THR A 113 -7.14 30.08 38.45
N ILE A 114 -8.17 30.50 39.17
CA ILE A 114 -9.40 29.69 39.35
C ILE A 114 -10.04 29.40 37.98
N GLY A 115 -10.16 30.41 37.13
CA GLY A 115 -10.70 30.28 35.79
C GLY A 115 -9.94 29.26 34.94
N VAL A 116 -8.61 29.36 34.83
CA VAL A 116 -7.83 28.44 34.01
C VAL A 116 -7.84 27.01 34.57
N VAL A 117 -7.79 26.82 35.89
CA VAL A 117 -7.88 25.50 36.53
C VAL A 117 -9.24 24.87 36.23
N CYS A 118 -10.34 25.60 36.43
CA CYS A 118 -11.67 25.15 36.06
C CYS A 118 -11.78 24.84 34.56
N GLY A 119 -11.19 25.66 33.69
CA GLY A 119 -11.16 25.44 32.25
C GLY A 119 -10.40 24.19 31.83
N ILE A 120 -9.27 23.88 32.49
CA ILE A 120 -8.50 22.64 32.27
C ILE A 120 -9.30 21.43 32.74
N MET A 121 -9.84 21.45 33.96
CA MET A 121 -10.67 20.36 34.49
C MET A 121 -11.91 20.13 33.61
N ARG A 122 -12.53 21.21 33.13
CA ARG A 122 -13.65 21.16 32.18
C ARG A 122 -13.23 20.52 30.86
N THR A 123 -12.02 20.78 30.39
CA THR A 123 -11.51 20.17 29.14
C THR A 123 -11.26 18.67 29.31
N PHE A 124 -10.72 18.22 30.45
CA PHE A 124 -10.54 16.79 30.74
C PHE A 124 -11.86 16.05 30.91
N THR A 125 -12.80 16.64 31.65
CA THR A 125 -14.15 16.06 31.82
C THR A 125 -14.91 16.00 30.50
N CYS A 126 -14.67 16.94 29.57
CA CYS A 126 -15.14 16.85 28.19
C CYS A 126 -14.63 15.58 27.49
N GLY A 127 -13.32 15.35 27.53
CA GLY A 127 -12.72 14.13 26.99
C GLY A 127 -13.32 12.88 27.62
N GLY A 128 -13.56 12.90 28.94
CA GLY A 128 -14.21 11.82 29.67
C GLY A 128 -15.54 11.38 29.04
N TRP A 129 -16.51 12.27 28.89
CA TRP A 129 -17.82 11.92 28.32
C TRP A 129 -17.82 11.75 26.78
N VAL A 130 -16.81 12.26 26.08
CA VAL A 130 -16.66 12.06 24.62
C VAL A 130 -16.10 10.67 24.27
N TYR A 131 -15.15 10.16 25.06
CA TYR A 131 -14.49 8.88 24.78
C TYR A 131 -15.09 7.71 25.56
N ILE A 132 -15.69 7.97 26.73
CA ILE A 132 -16.53 7.00 27.45
C ILE A 132 -17.96 7.36 27.11
N THR A 133 -18.52 6.74 26.06
CA THR A 133 -19.86 7.08 25.58
C THR A 133 -20.94 6.48 26.49
N SER A 134 -22.16 7.03 26.43
CA SER A 134 -23.30 6.49 27.18
C SER A 134 -23.63 5.03 26.85
N THR A 135 -23.20 4.53 25.68
CA THR A 135 -23.32 3.11 25.31
C THR A 135 -22.22 2.22 25.88
N ASP A 136 -21.03 2.77 26.18
CA ASP A 136 -19.92 1.98 26.73
C ASP A 136 -20.02 1.86 28.25
N ASP A 137 -20.25 2.99 28.94
CA ASP A 137 -20.44 3.04 30.39
C ASP A 137 -21.25 4.29 30.76
N HIS A 138 -22.53 4.06 31.06
CA HIS A 138 -23.50 5.13 31.33
C HIS A 138 -23.17 5.94 32.60
N ASP A 139 -22.63 5.29 33.64
CA ASP A 139 -22.37 5.94 34.93
C ASP A 139 -21.17 6.88 34.85
N TRP A 140 -20.07 6.43 34.24
CA TRP A 140 -18.89 7.28 34.05
C TRP A 140 -19.15 8.41 33.05
N HIS A 141 -19.89 8.13 31.97
CA HIS A 141 -20.32 9.15 31.01
C HIS A 141 -21.08 10.30 31.72
N ASP A 142 -22.06 9.97 32.55
CA ASP A 142 -22.88 10.97 33.25
C ASP A 142 -22.08 11.74 34.32
N ILE A 143 -21.18 11.06 35.04
CA ILE A 143 -20.28 11.73 36.00
C ILE A 143 -19.44 12.79 35.30
N PHE A 144 -18.82 12.45 34.16
CA PHE A 144 -18.00 13.38 33.39
C PHE A 144 -18.82 14.53 32.79
N MET A 145 -20.03 14.26 32.29
CA MET A 145 -20.94 15.27 31.77
C MET A 145 -21.44 16.24 32.85
N ILE A 146 -21.85 15.74 34.03
CA ILE A 146 -22.28 16.58 35.16
C ILE A 146 -21.11 17.42 35.67
N ALA A 147 -19.93 16.83 35.81
CA ALA A 147 -18.72 17.55 36.21
C ALA A 147 -18.39 18.68 35.21
N TYR A 148 -18.53 18.43 33.91
CA TYR A 148 -18.36 19.43 32.85
C TYR A 148 -19.31 20.63 33.01
N ILE A 149 -20.61 20.35 33.21
CA ILE A 149 -21.64 21.39 33.39
C ILE A 149 -21.38 22.19 34.67
N LEU A 150 -21.06 21.53 35.79
CA LEU A 150 -20.74 22.20 37.05
C LEU A 150 -19.51 23.11 36.93
N LEU A 151 -18.46 22.64 36.24
CA LEU A 151 -17.24 23.42 35.98
C LEU A 151 -17.46 24.57 34.98
N THR A 152 -18.55 24.54 34.21
CA THR A 152 -18.93 25.63 33.30
C THR A 152 -19.35 26.89 34.07
N ILE A 153 -19.92 26.75 35.27
CA ILE A 153 -20.31 27.88 36.12
C ILE A 153 -19.10 28.74 36.53
N PRO A 154 -18.08 28.22 37.25
CA PRO A 154 -16.92 29.03 37.61
C PRO A 154 -16.14 29.50 36.39
N TRP A 155 -16.06 28.72 35.31
CA TRP A 155 -15.44 29.15 34.05
C TRP A 155 -16.09 30.42 33.48
N THR A 156 -17.41 30.38 33.27
CA THR A 156 -18.16 31.48 32.64
C THR A 156 -18.18 32.72 33.52
N VAL A 157 -18.30 32.56 34.84
CA VAL A 157 -18.26 33.68 35.80
C VAL A 157 -16.88 34.33 35.81
N CYS A 158 -15.80 33.56 35.94
CA CYS A 158 -14.44 34.11 35.96
C CYS A 158 -14.12 34.87 34.66
N MET A 159 -14.38 34.26 33.50
CA MET A 159 -14.09 34.90 32.21
C MET A 159 -14.94 36.15 31.96
N SER A 160 -16.21 36.16 32.38
CA SER A 160 -17.10 37.33 32.21
C SER A 160 -16.73 38.48 33.15
N VAL A 161 -16.36 38.18 34.40
CA VAL A 161 -15.99 39.21 35.40
C VAL A 161 -14.65 39.85 35.07
N LEU A 162 -13.66 39.05 34.64
CA LEU A 162 -12.31 39.49 34.27
C LEU A 162 -12.27 40.26 32.94
N SER A 163 -13.33 40.18 32.13
CA SER A 163 -13.46 40.98 30.91
C SER A 163 -13.63 42.48 31.24
N PRO A 164 -13.05 43.42 30.45
CA PRO A 164 -13.11 44.86 30.75
C PRO A 164 -14.55 45.38 30.88
N LYS A 165 -14.82 46.21 31.90
CA LYS A 165 -16.16 46.80 32.14
C LYS A 165 -16.59 47.66 30.94
N GLY A 166 -17.83 47.48 30.47
CA GLY A 166 -18.39 48.21 29.32
C GLY A 166 -18.00 47.69 27.92
N SER A 167 -17.05 46.74 27.83
CA SER A 167 -16.60 46.18 26.55
C SER A 167 -17.66 45.34 25.84
N ILE A 168 -17.50 45.19 24.52
CA ILE A 168 -18.36 44.32 23.70
C ILE A 168 -18.18 42.84 24.08
N VAL A 169 -16.95 42.40 24.38
CA VAL A 169 -16.64 41.03 24.79
C VAL A 169 -17.30 40.66 26.11
N ARG A 170 -17.29 41.57 27.11
CA ARG A 170 -17.98 41.35 28.39
C ARG A 170 -19.48 41.22 28.20
N ARG A 171 -20.09 42.11 27.39
CA ARG A 171 -21.52 42.05 27.08
C ARG A 171 -21.87 40.76 26.33
N GLY A 172 -21.07 40.38 25.33
CA GLY A 172 -21.19 39.15 24.58
C GLY A 172 -21.17 37.91 25.48
N ARG A 173 -20.10 37.74 26.26
CA ARG A 173 -19.98 36.64 27.24
C ARG A 173 -21.13 36.61 28.24
N THR A 174 -21.54 37.77 28.78
CA THR A 174 -22.64 37.84 29.74
C THR A 174 -23.96 37.40 29.12
N TRP A 175 -24.29 37.88 27.91
CA TRP A 175 -25.53 37.48 27.22
C TRP A 175 -25.50 36.02 26.77
N THR A 176 -24.36 35.51 26.28
CA THR A 176 -24.21 34.10 25.92
C THR A 176 -24.32 33.19 27.15
N ALA A 177 -23.74 33.58 28.30
CA ALA A 177 -23.88 32.84 29.56
C ALA A 177 -25.33 32.87 30.08
N ILE A 178 -25.98 34.04 30.05
CA ILE A 178 -27.41 34.15 30.42
C ILE A 178 -28.25 33.25 29.51
N ALA A 179 -28.02 33.27 28.20
CA ALA A 179 -28.72 32.41 27.25
C ALA A 179 -28.47 30.92 27.55
N PHE A 180 -27.23 30.51 27.81
CA PHE A 180 -26.87 29.13 28.16
C PHE A 180 -27.62 28.66 29.41
N PHE A 181 -27.51 29.39 30.53
CA PHE A 181 -28.18 29.00 31.78
C PHE A 181 -29.70 29.14 31.72
N SER A 182 -30.24 30.10 30.94
CA SER A 182 -31.69 30.21 30.72
C SER A 182 -32.23 29.05 29.90
N THR A 183 -31.43 28.50 28.98
CA THR A 183 -31.79 27.34 28.14
C THR A 183 -31.92 26.05 28.96
N LEU A 184 -31.28 25.97 30.13
CA LEU A 184 -31.45 24.83 31.04
C LEU A 184 -32.89 24.71 31.57
N VAL A 185 -33.62 25.81 31.72
CA VAL A 185 -35.00 25.79 32.23
C VAL A 185 -35.96 25.04 31.28
N PRO A 186 -36.09 25.41 29.98
CA PRO A 186 -36.89 24.64 29.04
C PRO A 186 -36.29 23.25 28.78
N LEU A 187 -34.96 23.08 28.82
CA LEU A 187 -34.33 21.75 28.70
C LEU A 187 -34.85 20.80 29.79
N VAL A 188 -34.77 21.20 31.07
CA VAL A 188 -35.23 20.37 32.20
C VAL A 188 -36.73 20.11 32.13
N TYR A 189 -37.53 21.12 31.75
CA TYR A 189 -38.96 20.93 31.55
C TYR A 189 -39.24 19.83 30.51
N TRP A 190 -38.61 19.90 29.33
CA TRP A 190 -38.81 18.92 28.27
C TRP A 190 -38.17 17.57 28.57
N PHE A 191 -37.09 17.53 29.34
CA PHE A 191 -36.53 16.29 29.89
C PHE A 191 -37.56 15.55 30.76
N ILE A 192 -38.28 16.27 31.64
CA ILE A 192 -39.35 15.70 32.47
C ILE A 192 -40.52 15.24 31.60
N GLN A 193 -40.92 16.01 30.57
CA GLN A 193 -41.97 15.59 29.63
C GLN A 193 -41.58 14.32 28.87
N HIS A 194 -40.30 14.18 28.51
CA HIS A 194 -39.76 13.00 27.83
C HIS A 194 -39.63 11.78 28.76
N LYS A 195 -38.94 11.91 29.89
CA LYS A 195 -38.56 10.76 30.76
C LYS A 195 -39.62 10.38 31.79
N VAL A 196 -40.35 11.34 32.33
CA VAL A 196 -41.32 11.09 33.42
C VAL A 196 -42.74 10.97 32.88
N HIS A 197 -43.15 11.91 32.01
CA HIS A 197 -44.50 11.92 31.45
C HIS A 197 -44.63 11.18 30.11
N VAL A 198 -43.52 10.73 29.51
CA VAL A 198 -43.47 9.90 28.30
C VAL A 198 -44.40 10.43 27.20
N ARG A 199 -44.23 11.71 26.84
CA ARG A 199 -45.04 12.36 25.79
C ARG A 199 -44.41 12.20 24.40
N PRO A 200 -45.17 11.83 23.35
CA PRO A 200 -44.68 11.82 21.97
C PRO A 200 -44.13 13.19 21.55
N GLY A 201 -42.97 13.20 20.87
CA GLY A 201 -42.30 14.42 20.37
C GLY A 201 -41.54 15.21 21.43
N ALA A 202 -41.66 14.85 22.71
CA ALA A 202 -40.98 15.57 23.79
C ALA A 202 -39.46 15.38 23.76
N TYR A 203 -38.98 14.24 23.25
CA TYR A 203 -37.54 13.97 23.12
C TYR A 203 -36.90 14.83 22.02
N SER A 204 -37.57 14.97 20.87
CA SER A 204 -37.10 15.82 19.77
C SER A 204 -37.07 17.31 20.17
N ILE A 205 -38.07 17.77 20.94
CA ILE A 205 -38.08 19.14 21.46
C ILE A 205 -36.99 19.35 22.50
N TYR A 206 -36.78 18.37 23.40
CA TYR A 206 -35.67 18.36 24.34
C TYR A 206 -34.31 18.45 23.62
N ALA A 207 -34.13 17.68 22.54
CA ALA A 207 -32.90 17.68 21.74
C ALA A 207 -32.57 19.07 21.18
N TYR A 208 -33.54 19.87 20.74
CA TYR A 208 -33.25 21.24 20.28
C TYR A 208 -32.56 22.09 21.35
N PHE A 209 -32.95 21.94 22.61
CA PHE A 209 -32.33 22.66 23.71
C PHE A 209 -30.94 22.09 24.05
N GLU A 210 -30.70 20.78 23.92
CA GLU A 210 -29.36 20.21 24.05
C GLU A 210 -28.40 20.77 22.99
N TRP A 211 -28.82 20.74 21.72
CA TRP A 211 -28.02 21.28 20.61
C TRP A 211 -27.78 22.78 20.79
N ALA A 212 -28.77 23.54 21.28
CA ALA A 212 -28.61 24.96 21.60
C ALA A 212 -27.57 25.19 22.71
N LEU A 213 -27.51 24.34 23.74
CA LEU A 213 -26.49 24.45 24.79
C LEU A 213 -25.09 24.24 24.22
N ILE A 214 -24.89 23.24 23.35
CA ILE A 214 -23.58 23.03 22.68
C ILE A 214 -23.18 24.27 21.88
N LEU A 215 -24.11 24.84 21.11
CA LEU A 215 -23.82 26.03 20.31
C LEU A 215 -23.47 27.25 21.17
N LEU A 216 -24.21 27.47 22.25
CA LEU A 216 -23.97 28.57 23.18
C LEU A 216 -22.65 28.39 23.95
N ASP A 217 -22.28 27.16 24.26
CA ASP A 217 -21.06 26.85 24.99
C ASP A 217 -19.79 27.13 24.18
N VAL A 218 -19.73 26.60 22.95
CA VAL A 218 -18.64 26.93 22.01
C VAL A 218 -18.67 28.43 21.65
N GLY A 219 -19.88 29.00 21.53
CA GLY A 219 -20.08 30.43 21.29
C GLY A 219 -19.51 31.31 22.40
N PHE A 220 -19.63 30.91 23.66
CA PHE A 220 -19.08 31.65 24.80
C PHE A 220 -17.55 31.78 24.69
N ASP A 221 -16.87 30.67 24.36
CA ASP A 221 -15.41 30.66 24.22
C ASP A 221 -14.94 31.38 22.94
N THR A 222 -15.78 31.43 21.91
CA THR A 222 -15.49 32.16 20.65
C THR A 222 -15.34 33.66 20.87
N TRP A 223 -15.96 34.25 21.91
CA TRP A 223 -15.77 35.66 22.26
C TRP A 223 -14.30 36.04 22.56
N SER A 224 -13.45 35.06 22.89
CA SER A 224 -12.00 35.28 23.03
C SER A 224 -11.32 35.77 21.74
N VAL A 225 -11.95 35.66 20.56
CA VAL A 225 -11.48 36.31 19.33
C VAL A 225 -11.22 37.81 19.53
N VAL A 226 -12.10 38.49 20.28
CA VAL A 226 -11.99 39.94 20.54
C VAL A 226 -10.82 40.22 21.49
N ASP A 227 -10.65 39.40 22.53
CA ASP A 227 -9.55 39.56 23.49
C ASP A 227 -8.18 39.27 22.86
N PHE A 228 -8.14 38.34 21.90
CA PHE A 228 -6.91 37.90 21.25
C PHE A 228 -6.55 38.74 20.02
N ALA A 229 -7.40 39.68 19.62
CA ALA A 229 -7.17 40.52 18.44
C ALA A 229 -5.89 41.37 18.58
N ASP A 230 -5.56 41.79 19.80
CA ASP A 230 -4.36 42.60 20.11
C ASP A 230 -3.15 41.75 20.53
N ILE A 231 -3.25 40.42 20.41
CA ILE A 231 -2.17 39.49 20.75
C ILE A 231 -1.45 39.03 19.50
N GLU A 232 -0.13 39.16 19.53
CA GLU A 232 0.77 38.61 18.54
C GLU A 232 1.55 37.46 19.16
N ILE A 233 1.32 36.25 18.65
CA ILE A 233 2.09 35.06 19.04
C ILE A 233 3.28 35.00 18.10
N THR A 234 4.44 35.39 18.62
CA THR A 234 5.70 35.36 17.89
C THR A 234 6.52 34.14 18.27
N ILE A 235 6.93 33.37 17.27
CA ILE A 235 7.75 32.18 17.45
C ILE A 235 9.15 32.49 16.92
N GLY A 236 10.16 32.33 17.77
CA GLY A 236 11.59 32.52 17.46
C GLY A 236 12.42 31.49 18.21
N SER A 237 13.51 31.89 18.89
CA SER A 237 14.28 31.02 19.79
C SER A 237 13.55 30.58 21.08
N GLY A 238 12.24 30.84 21.16
CA GLY A 238 11.28 30.55 22.23
C GLY A 238 9.88 31.01 21.80
N ILE A 239 8.82 30.64 22.54
CA ILE A 239 7.46 31.16 22.33
C ILE A 239 7.33 32.48 23.09
N LEU A 240 7.12 33.59 22.38
CA LEU A 240 6.91 34.91 22.96
C LEU A 240 5.53 35.44 22.56
N VAL A 241 4.68 35.60 23.57
CA VAL A 241 3.36 36.25 23.42
C VAL A 241 3.55 37.73 23.72
N LYS A 242 3.38 38.59 22.72
CA LYS A 242 3.48 40.05 22.87
C LYS A 242 2.12 40.71 22.66
N LYS A 243 1.77 41.65 23.53
CA LYS A 243 0.61 42.53 23.38
C LYS A 243 1.00 43.68 22.47
N ILE A 244 0.27 43.88 21.37
CA ILE A 244 0.57 44.96 20.41
C ILE A 244 0.17 46.30 21.04
N VAL A 245 1.13 47.20 21.24
CA VAL A 245 0.87 48.61 21.59
C VAL A 245 1.17 49.47 20.36
N PRO A 246 0.28 50.38 19.93
CA PRO A 246 0.49 51.15 18.71
C PRO A 246 1.57 52.22 18.95
N ILE A 247 2.69 52.13 18.23
CA ILE A 247 3.69 53.20 18.14
C ILE A 247 4.03 53.46 16.67
N GLU A 248 4.01 54.74 16.32
CA GLU A 248 4.26 55.34 15.00
C GLU A 248 5.61 54.93 14.38
N SER A 249 5.56 54.65 13.09
CA SER A 249 6.68 54.17 12.28
C SER A 249 7.74 55.24 12.03
N LYS A 250 9.00 54.97 12.42
CA LYS A 250 10.18 55.57 11.79
C LYS A 250 10.95 54.52 10.99
N LYS A 251 11.06 54.77 9.69
CA LYS A 251 11.92 54.04 8.74
C LYS A 251 13.38 54.14 9.19
N ILE A 252 14.08 53.02 9.21
CA ILE A 252 15.54 52.96 9.20
C ILE A 252 15.94 52.08 8.02
N ASP A 253 16.64 52.70 7.06
CA ASP A 253 17.40 52.03 6.02
C ASP A 253 18.61 51.33 6.64
N SER A 254 18.79 50.04 6.32
CA SER A 254 20.11 49.43 6.41
C SER A 254 20.27 48.39 5.31
N LYS A 255 20.95 48.79 4.23
CA LYS A 255 21.62 47.87 3.31
C LYS A 255 22.71 47.14 4.10
N ILE A 256 22.61 45.82 4.18
CA ILE A 256 23.73 44.96 4.55
C ILE A 256 24.02 44.09 3.33
N ASP A 257 25.14 44.39 2.66
CA ASP A 257 25.74 43.55 1.64
C ASP A 257 26.24 42.25 2.29
N LEU A 258 25.46 41.18 2.15
CA LEU A 258 25.98 39.83 2.32
C LEU A 258 26.51 39.37 0.97
N LYS A 259 27.82 39.16 0.88
CA LYS A 259 28.48 38.47 -0.23
C LYS A 259 27.87 37.08 -0.39
N VAL A 260 26.87 36.98 -1.28
CA VAL A 260 26.37 35.72 -1.81
C VAL A 260 27.44 35.18 -2.74
N VAL A 261 28.24 34.23 -2.26
CA VAL A 261 29.06 33.39 -3.12
C VAL A 261 28.07 32.50 -3.88
N SER A 262 27.80 32.86 -5.13
CA SER A 262 27.07 32.02 -6.09
C SER A 262 27.96 30.83 -6.48
N THR A 263 27.85 29.72 -5.75
CA THR A 263 28.49 28.45 -6.09
C THR A 263 27.54 27.58 -6.92
N SER A 264 28.02 27.22 -8.12
CA SER A 264 27.53 26.26 -9.12
C SER A 264 26.14 25.61 -8.92
N SER A 265 25.23 25.87 -9.87
CA SER A 265 23.86 25.36 -9.97
C SER A 265 23.73 23.86 -10.34
N SER A 266 24.70 23.02 -10.03
CA SER A 266 24.65 21.57 -10.30
C SER A 266 25.26 20.78 -9.16
N PHE A 267 24.65 19.65 -8.81
CA PHE A 267 25.13 18.72 -7.82
C PHE A 267 26.51 18.18 -8.18
N SER A 268 27.42 18.21 -7.20
CA SER A 268 28.59 17.34 -7.21
C SER A 268 28.15 15.89 -7.00
N PHE A 269 29.07 14.95 -7.16
CA PHE A 269 28.75 13.51 -7.14
C PHE A 269 28.06 13.06 -5.84
N LEU A 270 28.52 13.53 -4.67
CA LEU A 270 28.03 13.06 -3.37
C LEU A 270 26.55 13.46 -3.08
N PRO A 271 26.13 14.73 -3.25
CA PRO A 271 24.72 15.13 -3.23
C PRO A 271 23.83 14.33 -4.20
N PHE A 272 24.31 14.09 -5.42
CA PHE A 272 23.57 13.31 -6.41
C PHE A 272 23.42 11.84 -5.97
N ALA A 273 24.50 11.24 -5.46
CA ALA A 273 24.49 9.89 -4.92
C ALA A 273 23.54 9.73 -3.73
N ALA A 274 23.51 10.72 -2.82
CA ALA A 274 22.56 10.74 -1.71
C ALA A 274 21.11 10.75 -2.20
N HIS A 275 20.79 11.51 -3.25
CA HIS A 275 19.45 11.49 -3.86
C HIS A 275 19.10 10.17 -4.52
N VAL A 276 20.05 9.51 -5.19
CA VAL A 276 19.80 8.16 -5.76
C VAL A 276 19.50 7.15 -4.64
N VAL A 277 20.28 7.16 -3.55
CA VAL A 277 20.04 6.28 -2.38
C VAL A 277 18.70 6.60 -1.72
N ASN A 278 18.40 7.87 -1.48
CA ASN A 278 17.12 8.29 -0.89
C ASN A 278 15.92 7.95 -1.79
N SER A 279 16.11 7.96 -3.12
CA SER A 279 15.10 7.50 -4.07
C SER A 279 14.92 5.98 -4.00
N PHE A 280 16.01 5.22 -3.94
CA PHE A 280 15.96 3.77 -3.70
C PHE A 280 15.21 3.44 -2.40
N THR A 281 15.49 4.14 -1.30
CA THR A 281 14.73 4.01 -0.04
C THR A 281 13.25 4.29 -0.25
N PHE A 282 12.93 5.39 -0.94
CA PHE A 282 11.55 5.80 -1.20
C PHE A 282 10.77 4.72 -1.96
N TRP A 283 11.30 4.21 -3.08
CA TRP A 283 10.62 3.17 -3.87
C TRP A 283 10.48 1.84 -3.11
N SER A 284 11.48 1.49 -2.30
CA SER A 284 11.45 0.28 -1.46
C SER A 284 10.37 0.35 -0.37
N VAL A 285 10.27 1.47 0.35
CA VAL A 285 9.23 1.66 1.38
C VAL A 285 7.84 1.75 0.75
N LEU A 286 7.73 2.43 -0.40
CA LEU A 286 6.46 2.65 -1.08
C LEU A 286 5.85 1.34 -1.63
N SER A 287 6.67 0.50 -2.24
CA SER A 287 6.27 -0.84 -2.71
C SER A 287 5.96 -1.79 -1.56
N ALA A 288 6.69 -1.69 -0.44
CA ALA A 288 6.43 -2.48 0.75
C ALA A 288 5.02 -2.23 1.33
N LEU A 289 4.52 -1.00 1.29
CA LEU A 289 3.18 -0.71 1.83
C LEU A 289 2.09 -1.47 1.07
N PHE A 290 2.12 -1.50 -0.27
CA PHE A 290 1.12 -2.26 -1.03
C PHE A 290 1.21 -3.76 -0.77
N LEU A 291 2.43 -4.30 -0.69
CA LEU A 291 2.67 -5.70 -0.37
C LEU A 291 2.15 -6.07 1.02
N ALA A 292 2.44 -5.25 2.03
CA ALA A 292 2.01 -5.49 3.40
C ALA A 292 0.50 -5.29 3.61
N VAL A 293 -0.12 -4.35 2.89
CA VAL A 293 -1.58 -4.17 2.93
C VAL A 293 -2.30 -5.38 2.33
N TRP A 294 -1.75 -5.99 1.27
CA TRP A 294 -2.38 -7.13 0.58
C TRP A 294 -2.57 -8.37 1.46
N TYR A 295 -1.71 -8.56 2.45
CA TYR A 295 -1.84 -9.62 3.45
C TYR A 295 -3.22 -9.63 4.12
N PHE A 296 -3.82 -8.49 4.45
CA PHE A 296 -5.09 -8.48 5.20
C PHE A 296 -6.30 -8.93 4.37
N PRO A 297 -6.53 -8.41 3.15
CA PRO A 297 -7.60 -8.92 2.29
C PRO A 297 -7.50 -10.41 1.98
N LEU A 298 -6.28 -10.94 1.84
CA LEU A 298 -6.04 -12.36 1.61
C LEU A 298 -6.56 -13.22 2.77
N TRP A 299 -6.18 -12.89 4.00
CA TRP A 299 -6.59 -13.69 5.18
C TRP A 299 -8.04 -13.45 5.60
N HIS A 300 -8.61 -12.28 5.28
CA HIS A 300 -10.02 -11.96 5.55
C HIS A 300 -10.97 -12.32 4.40
N MET A 301 -10.44 -12.76 3.26
CA MET A 301 -11.20 -13.04 2.03
C MET A 301 -12.13 -11.88 1.63
N GLY A 302 -11.63 -10.64 1.73
CA GLY A 302 -12.41 -9.43 1.48
C GLY A 302 -11.82 -8.16 2.10
N ILE A 303 -12.53 -7.02 1.96
CA ILE A 303 -12.09 -5.73 2.52
C ILE A 303 -12.09 -5.79 4.06
N SER A 304 -10.92 -5.62 4.66
CA SER A 304 -10.67 -5.77 6.11
C SER A 304 -10.69 -4.46 6.90
N GLY A 305 -10.56 -3.32 6.22
CA GLY A 305 -10.37 -1.99 6.80
C GLY A 305 -8.90 -1.56 6.87
N TYR A 306 -7.94 -2.50 6.87
CA TYR A 306 -6.50 -2.18 6.84
C TYR A 306 -6.07 -1.54 5.52
N GLU A 307 -6.86 -1.70 4.45
CA GLU A 307 -6.63 -1.05 3.16
C GLU A 307 -6.64 0.47 3.28
N ALA A 308 -7.27 1.04 4.33
CA ALA A 308 -7.21 2.47 4.63
C ALA A 308 -5.78 2.99 4.83
N ALA A 309 -4.79 2.12 5.11
CA ALA A 309 -3.38 2.48 5.20
C ALA A 309 -2.85 3.15 3.90
N ILE A 310 -3.42 2.85 2.72
CA ILE A 310 -3.01 3.48 1.46
C ILE A 310 -3.26 5.00 1.45
N VAL A 311 -4.14 5.51 2.31
CA VAL A 311 -4.40 6.95 2.48
C VAL A 311 -3.13 7.71 2.90
N THR A 312 -2.16 7.03 3.51
CA THR A 312 -0.83 7.58 3.82
C THR A 312 -0.05 8.02 2.58
N TYR A 313 -0.44 7.59 1.38
CA TYR A 313 0.16 8.12 0.14
C TYR A 313 -0.12 9.61 -0.04
N PHE A 314 -1.30 10.13 0.34
CA PHE A 314 -1.69 11.49 -0.03
C PHE A 314 -1.99 12.40 1.17
N VAL A 315 -2.51 11.91 2.29
CA VAL A 315 -2.85 12.74 3.47
C VAL A 315 -1.65 13.41 4.14
N PRO A 316 -0.48 12.78 4.30
CA PRO A 316 0.66 13.39 5.00
C PRO A 316 1.15 14.69 4.38
N HIS A 317 0.84 14.95 3.10
CA HIS A 317 1.16 16.21 2.43
C HIS A 317 0.46 17.43 3.05
N PHE A 318 -0.63 17.27 3.79
CA PHE A 318 -1.26 18.36 4.56
C PHE A 318 -0.31 18.96 5.61
N LEU A 319 0.70 18.21 6.06
CA LEU A 319 1.76 18.75 6.91
C LEU A 319 2.52 19.91 6.24
N LEU A 320 2.60 19.92 4.91
CA LEU A 320 3.22 20.99 4.13
C LEU A 320 2.30 22.21 3.92
N ALA A 321 1.01 22.11 4.28
CA ALA A 321 0.09 23.25 4.25
C ALA A 321 0.36 24.22 5.40
N VAL A 322 0.94 23.73 6.50
CA VAL A 322 1.36 24.54 7.65
C VAL A 322 2.73 25.16 7.35
N PRO A 323 2.85 26.50 7.20
CA PRO A 323 4.10 27.14 6.73
C PRO A 323 5.33 26.85 7.58
N HIS A 324 5.16 26.77 8.91
CA HIS A 324 6.24 26.45 9.85
C HIS A 324 6.77 25.03 9.66
N LEU A 325 5.84 24.07 9.55
CA LEU A 325 6.21 22.67 9.38
C LEU A 325 6.84 22.47 8.00
N LYS A 326 6.30 23.09 6.95
CA LYS A 326 6.93 23.16 5.63
C LYS A 326 8.38 23.71 5.71
N SER A 327 8.59 24.84 6.39
CA SER A 327 9.92 25.45 6.54
C SER A 327 10.88 24.58 7.36
N PHE A 328 10.38 23.94 8.42
CA PHE A 328 11.15 23.03 9.26
C PHE A 328 11.59 21.81 8.44
N LEU A 329 10.66 21.14 7.77
CA LEU A 329 10.94 19.95 6.96
C LEU A 329 11.89 20.27 5.79
N ALA A 330 11.77 21.44 5.17
CA ALA A 330 12.72 21.90 4.15
C ALA A 330 14.12 22.21 4.71
N SER A 331 14.22 22.65 5.97
CA SER A 331 15.51 23.00 6.62
C SER A 331 16.22 21.78 7.24
N TYR A 332 15.45 20.75 7.58
CA TYR A 332 15.89 19.53 8.22
C TYR A 332 15.41 18.27 7.47
N PRO A 333 15.75 18.11 6.17
CA PRO A 333 15.32 16.96 5.36
C PRO A 333 15.83 15.62 5.92
N LEU A 334 16.90 15.65 6.71
CA LEU A 334 17.41 14.48 7.43
C LEU A 334 16.35 13.81 8.31
N VAL A 335 15.50 14.60 8.99
CA VAL A 335 14.54 14.05 9.96
C VAL A 335 13.53 13.14 9.27
N THR A 336 12.91 13.62 8.19
CA THR A 336 11.94 12.82 7.42
C THR A 336 12.58 11.60 6.79
N ARG A 337 13.81 11.71 6.28
CA ARG A 337 14.54 10.58 5.69
C ARG A 337 14.92 9.52 6.73
N VAL A 338 15.40 9.91 7.90
CA VAL A 338 15.72 8.96 8.98
C VAL A 338 14.45 8.24 9.46
N LEU A 339 13.36 8.97 9.68
CA LEU A 339 12.10 8.37 10.11
C LEU A 339 11.51 7.43 9.06
N ALA A 340 11.61 7.79 7.77
CA ALA A 340 11.25 6.91 6.66
C ALA A 340 12.04 5.59 6.69
N VAL A 341 13.35 5.62 6.96
CA VAL A 341 14.18 4.43 7.05
C VAL A 341 13.85 3.60 8.29
N LEU A 342 13.78 4.23 9.46
CA LEU A 342 13.56 3.53 10.74
C LEU A 342 12.19 2.87 10.80
N PHE A 343 11.13 3.54 10.35
CA PHE A 343 9.78 2.97 10.39
C PHE A 343 9.44 2.16 9.13
N GLY A 344 9.96 2.52 7.96
CA GLY A 344 9.67 1.83 6.71
C GLY A 344 10.48 0.54 6.54
N ILE A 345 11.81 0.64 6.57
CA ILE A 345 12.70 -0.52 6.45
C ILE A 345 12.82 -1.24 7.80
N GLY A 346 12.94 -0.49 8.89
CA GLY A 346 13.08 -1.04 10.24
C GLY A 346 11.85 -1.82 10.74
N ALA A 347 10.70 -1.72 10.07
CA ALA A 347 9.53 -2.56 10.34
C ALA A 347 9.81 -4.06 10.21
N TYR A 348 10.89 -4.48 9.53
CA TYR A 348 11.32 -5.88 9.48
C TYR A 348 11.68 -6.48 10.85
N LYS A 349 11.84 -5.67 11.90
CA LYS A 349 12.03 -6.17 13.28
C LYS A 349 10.70 -6.39 14.02
N ILE A 350 9.56 -6.07 13.40
CA ILE A 350 8.23 -6.26 13.99
C ILE A 350 7.68 -7.56 13.44
N GLU A 351 7.29 -8.48 14.32
CA GLU A 351 6.75 -9.79 13.93
C GLU A 351 5.26 -9.69 13.61
N GLU A 352 4.48 -9.07 14.49
CA GLU A 352 3.02 -8.97 14.34
C GLU A 352 2.60 -8.18 13.08
N PRO A 353 1.78 -8.79 12.19
CA PRO A 353 1.27 -8.19 10.96
C PRO A 353 0.69 -6.77 11.12
N GLU A 354 -0.19 -6.53 12.11
CA GLU A 354 -0.86 -5.23 12.26
C GLU A 354 0.14 -4.13 12.62
N HIS A 355 1.07 -4.44 13.54
CA HIS A 355 2.10 -3.52 14.00
C HIS A 355 3.15 -3.26 12.91
N LYS A 356 3.50 -4.28 12.13
CA LYS A 356 4.36 -4.17 10.96
C LYS A 356 3.74 -3.21 9.94
N LEU A 357 2.46 -3.38 9.60
CA LEU A 357 1.74 -2.47 8.69
C LEU A 357 1.68 -1.03 9.23
N LEU A 358 1.41 -0.84 10.53
CA LEU A 358 1.39 0.48 11.16
C LEU A 358 2.75 1.18 11.02
N SER A 359 3.85 0.47 11.30
CA SER A 359 5.21 1.02 11.15
C SER A 359 5.50 1.38 9.70
N ILE A 360 5.20 0.51 8.74
CA ILE A 360 5.40 0.77 7.31
C ILE A 360 4.58 1.99 6.87
N SER A 361 3.36 2.15 7.38
CA SER A 361 2.49 3.30 7.11
C SER A 361 3.11 4.61 7.61
N ILE A 362 3.70 4.61 8.81
CA ILE A 362 4.44 5.76 9.36
C ILE A 362 5.67 6.06 8.48
N GLY A 363 6.45 5.04 8.12
CA GLY A 363 7.61 5.19 7.23
C GLY A 363 7.25 5.73 5.85
N THR A 364 6.14 5.28 5.29
CA THR A 364 5.60 5.76 4.01
C THR A 364 5.17 7.22 4.11
N ALA A 365 4.47 7.60 5.19
CA ALA A 365 4.05 8.98 5.42
C ALA A 365 5.25 9.95 5.44
N PHE A 366 6.33 9.60 6.14
CA PHE A 366 7.55 10.41 6.13
C PHE A 366 8.26 10.40 4.77
N SER A 367 8.23 9.27 4.04
CA SER A 367 8.82 9.15 2.72
C SER A 367 8.17 10.09 1.69
N VAL A 368 6.83 10.11 1.61
CA VAL A 368 6.09 10.97 0.68
C VAL A 368 6.22 12.45 1.04
N VAL A 369 6.23 12.78 2.34
CA VAL A 369 6.48 14.15 2.82
C VAL A 369 7.90 14.62 2.46
N SER A 370 8.90 13.76 2.59
CA SER A 370 10.29 14.09 2.21
C SER A 370 10.39 14.36 0.71
N LEU A 371 9.79 13.51 -0.12
CA LEU A 371 9.73 13.68 -1.58
C LEU A 371 9.11 15.03 -1.94
N ALA A 372 7.94 15.33 -1.39
CA ALA A 372 7.20 16.55 -1.68
C ALA A 372 7.94 17.81 -1.21
N SER A 373 8.54 17.78 -0.01
CA SER A 373 9.31 18.89 0.55
C SER A 373 10.56 19.20 -0.29
N GLU A 374 11.37 18.18 -0.57
CA GLU A 374 12.65 18.33 -1.27
C GLU A 374 12.47 18.70 -2.74
N SER A 375 11.58 18.02 -3.46
CA SER A 375 11.32 18.32 -4.87
C SER A 375 10.71 19.72 -5.07
N SER A 376 9.85 20.15 -4.15
CA SER A 376 9.34 21.52 -4.13
C SER A 376 10.43 22.54 -3.87
N ALA A 377 11.37 22.26 -2.97
CA ALA A 377 12.51 23.14 -2.73
C ALA A 377 13.45 23.19 -3.95
N ALA A 378 13.74 22.04 -4.56
CA ALA A 378 14.50 21.90 -5.79
C ALA A 378 13.86 22.62 -6.98
N SER A 379 12.53 22.74 -7.00
CA SER A 379 11.78 23.42 -8.07
C SER A 379 12.08 24.90 -8.26
N SER A 380 12.81 25.51 -7.30
CA SER A 380 13.29 26.90 -7.38
C SER A 380 14.37 27.09 -8.44
N ASP A 381 15.13 26.04 -8.78
CA ASP A 381 16.13 26.05 -9.84
C ASP A 381 15.86 24.92 -10.85
N PRO A 382 15.59 25.22 -12.13
CA PRO A 382 15.27 24.21 -13.13
C PRO A 382 16.35 23.13 -13.32
N GLN A 383 17.62 23.46 -13.14
CA GLN A 383 18.71 22.50 -13.28
C GLN A 383 18.75 21.54 -12.08
N THR A 384 18.62 22.07 -10.87
CA THR A 384 18.50 21.30 -9.63
C THR A 384 17.31 20.33 -9.66
N LEU A 385 16.13 20.80 -10.10
CA LEU A 385 14.95 19.94 -10.24
C LEU A 385 15.15 18.83 -11.28
N LYS A 386 15.82 19.14 -12.40
CA LYS A 386 16.19 18.14 -13.42
C LYS A 386 17.08 17.05 -12.83
N GLU A 387 18.09 17.43 -12.04
CA GLU A 387 18.99 16.49 -11.38
C GLU A 387 18.26 15.63 -10.33
N TYR A 388 17.33 16.22 -9.58
CA TYR A 388 16.46 15.49 -8.64
C TYR A 388 15.58 14.46 -9.37
N ALA A 389 14.92 14.85 -10.46
CA ALA A 389 14.06 13.96 -11.24
C ALA A 389 14.83 12.77 -11.82
N VAL A 390 16.02 13.02 -12.36
CA VAL A 390 16.93 11.96 -12.85
C VAL A 390 17.36 11.03 -11.72
N ALA A 391 17.75 11.58 -10.56
CA ALA A 391 18.11 10.77 -9.39
C ALA A 391 16.93 9.92 -8.88
N GLN A 392 15.71 10.46 -8.97
CA GLN A 392 14.49 9.72 -8.60
C GLN A 392 14.28 8.49 -9.48
N VAL A 393 14.43 8.64 -10.80
CA VAL A 393 14.28 7.52 -11.74
C VAL A 393 15.46 6.54 -11.67
N LEU A 394 16.68 7.02 -11.42
CA LEU A 394 17.84 6.16 -11.14
C LEU A 394 17.65 5.31 -9.88
N GLY A 395 17.05 5.86 -8.83
CA GLY A 395 16.73 5.09 -7.63
C GLY A 395 15.70 3.98 -7.90
N LEU A 396 14.72 4.21 -8.78
CA LEU A 396 13.78 3.18 -9.22
C LEU A 396 14.50 2.08 -10.01
N MET A 397 15.36 2.46 -10.96
CA MET A 397 16.20 1.51 -11.69
C MET A 397 17.09 0.71 -10.73
N ALA A 398 17.66 1.35 -9.70
CA ALA A 398 18.42 0.66 -8.67
C ALA A 398 17.55 -0.36 -7.92
N THR A 399 16.33 0.01 -7.48
CA THR A 399 15.39 -0.92 -6.86
C THR A 399 15.12 -2.13 -7.75
N SER A 400 14.84 -1.90 -9.04
CA SER A 400 14.61 -2.97 -10.02
C SER A 400 15.84 -3.88 -10.24
N VAL A 401 17.06 -3.31 -10.29
CA VAL A 401 18.31 -4.10 -10.40
C VAL A 401 18.59 -4.92 -9.14
N PHE A 402 18.38 -4.35 -7.94
CA PHE A 402 18.54 -5.09 -6.69
C PHE A 402 17.49 -6.19 -6.54
N LYS A 403 16.26 -5.96 -7.00
CA LYS A 403 15.25 -7.02 -7.11
C LYS A 403 15.70 -8.11 -8.08
N TYR A 404 16.19 -7.76 -9.27
CA TYR A 404 16.72 -8.74 -10.22
C TYR A 404 17.88 -9.58 -9.64
N MET A 405 18.74 -8.98 -8.83
CA MET A 405 19.81 -9.66 -8.08
C MET A 405 19.27 -10.66 -7.06
N CYS A 406 18.16 -10.33 -6.41
CA CYS A 406 17.52 -11.13 -5.35
C CYS A 406 16.26 -11.83 -5.85
N PHE A 407 16.28 -12.36 -7.08
CA PHE A 407 15.18 -13.14 -7.66
C PHE A 407 13.80 -12.47 -7.53
N SER A 408 13.75 -11.18 -7.88
CA SER A 408 12.57 -10.32 -7.86
C SER A 408 12.10 -9.85 -6.47
N ASN A 409 12.75 -10.24 -5.38
CA ASN A 409 12.49 -9.66 -4.05
C ASN A 409 13.31 -8.41 -3.80
N ASN A 410 12.71 -7.40 -3.17
CA ASN A 410 13.49 -6.26 -2.71
C ASN A 410 14.22 -6.66 -1.42
N PRO A 411 15.56 -6.62 -1.39
CA PRO A 411 16.33 -7.15 -0.27
C PRO A 411 16.14 -6.37 1.04
N ILE A 412 15.51 -5.20 1.00
CA ILE A 412 15.29 -4.36 2.19
C ILE A 412 13.81 -4.19 2.52
N TRP A 413 12.92 -5.00 1.94
CA TRP A 413 11.51 -4.99 2.31
C TRP A 413 11.31 -5.47 3.76
N PRO A 414 10.28 -4.95 4.44
CA PRO A 414 9.95 -5.34 5.81
C PRO A 414 9.36 -6.76 5.93
N VAL A 415 9.00 -7.40 4.82
CA VAL A 415 8.63 -8.84 4.76
C VAL A 415 9.85 -9.76 4.56
N MET A 416 11.06 -9.18 4.53
CA MET A 416 12.32 -9.90 4.43
C MET A 416 13.06 -9.87 5.77
N HIS A 417 13.82 -10.92 6.04
CA HIS A 417 14.73 -11.07 7.16
C HIS A 417 15.89 -11.98 6.75
N LYS A 418 16.89 -12.14 7.61
CA LYS A 418 18.15 -12.79 7.26
C LYS A 418 17.95 -14.22 6.72
N GLU A 419 17.03 -14.97 7.31
CA GLU A 419 16.79 -16.38 7.00
C GLU A 419 16.01 -16.58 5.69
N ASN A 420 15.29 -15.57 5.19
CA ASN A 420 14.60 -15.62 3.88
C ASN A 420 15.29 -14.74 2.80
N GLY A 421 16.53 -14.29 3.03
CA GLY A 421 17.35 -13.57 2.04
C GLY A 421 17.36 -12.04 2.16
N GLY A 422 16.86 -11.49 3.26
CA GLY A 422 16.87 -10.06 3.55
C GLY A 422 18.25 -9.49 3.91
N TYR A 423 18.50 -8.26 3.43
CA TYR A 423 19.68 -7.43 3.70
C TYR A 423 19.31 -6.17 4.49
N ASN A 424 18.24 -6.22 5.29
CA ASN A 424 17.64 -5.06 5.95
C ASN A 424 18.65 -4.25 6.79
N GLU A 425 19.54 -4.90 7.54
CA GLU A 425 20.54 -4.21 8.39
C GLU A 425 21.52 -3.36 7.56
N ILE A 426 22.04 -3.92 6.47
CA ILE A 426 22.90 -3.21 5.51
C ILE A 426 22.10 -2.11 4.81
N GLY A 427 20.87 -2.42 4.43
CA GLY A 427 19.92 -1.47 3.85
C GLY A 427 19.70 -0.25 4.73
N ILE A 428 19.41 -0.45 6.02
CA ILE A 428 19.23 0.61 7.01
C ILE A 428 20.49 1.46 7.10
N PHE A 429 21.67 0.85 7.23
CA PHE A 429 22.93 1.59 7.30
C PHE A 429 23.14 2.46 6.06
N VAL A 430 23.04 1.89 4.85
CA VAL A 430 23.24 2.62 3.59
C VAL A 430 22.20 3.73 3.42
N CYS A 431 20.93 3.45 3.73
CA CYS A 431 19.85 4.44 3.61
C CYS A 431 19.97 5.56 4.65
N LEU A 432 20.43 5.28 5.88
CA LEU A 432 20.73 6.31 6.88
C LEU A 432 21.93 7.18 6.48
N VAL A 433 22.95 6.59 5.84
CA VAL A 433 24.05 7.36 5.24
C VAL A 433 23.53 8.26 4.12
N GLY A 434 22.67 7.75 3.22
CA GLY A 434 21.99 8.55 2.21
C GLY A 434 21.19 9.70 2.81
N ALA A 435 20.44 9.43 3.89
CA ALA A 435 19.70 10.42 4.65
C ALA A 435 20.62 11.51 5.22
N LEU A 436 21.76 11.14 5.81
CA LEU A 436 22.76 12.06 6.38
C LEU A 436 23.31 13.04 5.34
N PHE A 437 23.57 12.58 4.12
CA PHE A 437 24.10 13.38 3.04
C PHE A 437 23.03 14.10 2.20
N THR A 438 21.76 14.09 2.64
CA THR A 438 20.68 14.78 1.93
C THR A 438 20.97 16.29 1.84
N PRO A 439 21.07 16.85 0.63
CA PRO A 439 21.34 18.27 0.42
C PRO A 439 20.25 19.18 0.99
N LYS A 440 20.67 20.36 1.46
CA LYS A 440 19.75 21.45 1.82
C LYS A 440 19.61 22.41 0.64
N TYR A 441 18.37 22.78 0.34
CA TYR A 441 18.04 23.71 -0.73
C TYR A 441 17.82 25.12 -0.19
N SER A 442 18.25 26.14 -0.95
CA SER A 442 17.90 27.53 -0.63
C SER A 442 16.43 27.78 -0.97
N THR A 443 15.65 28.25 0.00
CA THR A 443 14.21 28.53 -0.13
C THR A 443 13.90 29.89 -0.79
N ALA A 444 14.92 30.62 -1.25
CA ALA A 444 14.77 31.91 -1.91
C ALA A 444 14.20 31.74 -3.34
N SER A 445 12.89 31.52 -3.44
CA SER A 445 12.20 31.48 -4.73
C SER A 445 11.85 32.90 -5.20
N LYS A 446 12.14 33.19 -6.48
CA LYS A 446 11.44 34.27 -7.20
C LYS A 446 10.04 33.74 -7.54
N PRO A 447 8.98 34.56 -7.42
CA PRO A 447 7.64 34.13 -7.82
C PRO A 447 7.64 33.72 -9.30
N VAL A 448 7.39 32.44 -9.56
CA VAL A 448 7.19 31.92 -10.91
C VAL A 448 5.74 32.24 -11.31
N GLU A 449 5.57 32.79 -12.50
CA GLU A 449 4.26 33.16 -13.04
C GLU A 449 3.39 31.89 -13.19
N LYS A 450 2.20 31.90 -12.56
CA LYS A 450 1.33 30.73 -12.47
C LYS A 450 0.58 30.54 -13.79
N ARG A 451 1.01 29.59 -14.63
CA ARG A 451 0.49 29.38 -15.99
C ARG A 451 -0.30 28.08 -16.22
N SER A 452 -0.34 27.15 -15.26
CA SER A 452 -0.97 25.82 -15.44
C SER A 452 -2.06 25.52 -14.41
N SER A 453 -3.05 24.69 -14.80
CA SER A 453 -4.12 24.20 -13.92
C SER A 453 -3.59 23.18 -12.92
N LEU A 454 -3.78 23.43 -11.61
CA LEU A 454 -3.40 22.52 -10.52
C LEU A 454 -3.96 21.11 -10.71
N LEU A 455 -5.25 21.01 -11.08
CA LEU A 455 -5.95 19.73 -11.23
C LEU A 455 -5.32 18.88 -12.34
N LEU A 456 -5.17 19.45 -13.54
CA LEU A 456 -4.58 18.77 -14.69
C LEU A 456 -3.10 18.46 -14.47
N SER A 457 -2.38 19.37 -13.82
CA SER A 457 -0.99 19.18 -13.41
C SER A 457 -0.83 17.99 -12.45
N ALA A 458 -1.69 17.91 -11.44
CA ALA A 458 -1.68 16.82 -10.47
C ALA A 458 -2.10 15.48 -11.11
N LEU A 459 -3.13 15.51 -11.96
CA LEU A 459 -3.56 14.36 -12.75
C LEU A 459 -2.40 13.79 -13.57
N GLY A 460 -1.67 14.65 -14.29
CA GLY A 460 -0.57 14.21 -15.14
C GLY A 460 0.65 13.70 -14.39
N PHE A 461 1.01 14.32 -13.26
CA PHE A 461 2.06 13.78 -12.40
C PHE A 461 1.64 12.46 -11.76
N GLY A 462 0.39 12.34 -11.31
CA GLY A 462 -0.15 11.13 -10.68
C GLY A 462 -0.14 9.93 -11.62
N GLY A 463 -0.54 10.11 -12.88
CA GLY A 463 -0.52 9.04 -13.90
C GLY A 463 0.89 8.63 -14.32
N TYR A 464 1.81 9.60 -14.41
CA TYR A 464 3.24 9.32 -14.63
C TYR A 464 3.84 8.52 -13.48
N PHE A 465 3.58 8.94 -12.24
CA PHE A 465 4.09 8.28 -11.05
C PHE A 465 3.55 6.85 -10.92
N PHE A 466 2.24 6.65 -11.16
CA PHE A 466 1.63 5.33 -11.26
C PHE A 466 2.31 4.47 -12.33
N SER A 467 2.54 5.00 -13.53
CA SER A 467 3.15 4.24 -14.64
C SER A 467 4.55 3.75 -14.30
N LEU A 468 5.35 4.58 -13.62
CA LEU A 468 6.66 4.18 -13.11
C LEU A 468 6.55 3.03 -12.10
N GLN A 469 5.68 3.19 -11.10
CA GLN A 469 5.51 2.21 -10.02
C GLN A 469 4.98 0.87 -10.55
N TYR A 470 3.94 0.92 -11.39
CA TYR A 470 3.22 -0.25 -11.90
C TYR A 470 4.06 -1.09 -12.86
N LEU A 471 4.89 -0.46 -13.70
CA LEU A 471 5.54 -1.14 -14.83
C LEU A 471 7.05 -1.32 -14.68
N LEU A 472 7.73 -0.47 -13.92
CA LEU A 472 9.21 -0.43 -13.86
C LEU A 472 9.79 -0.86 -12.52
N GLY A 473 8.92 -1.26 -11.57
CA GLY A 473 9.32 -1.74 -10.24
C GLY A 473 10.12 -3.04 -10.26
N ASP A 474 10.05 -3.82 -11.33
CA ASP A 474 10.83 -5.04 -11.55
C ASP A 474 11.03 -5.30 -13.05
N SER A 475 12.15 -5.93 -13.41
CA SER A 475 12.46 -6.22 -14.81
C SER A 475 11.55 -7.30 -15.41
N SER A 476 10.99 -8.18 -14.58
CA SER A 476 10.16 -9.31 -15.01
C SER A 476 8.68 -8.94 -15.22
N THR A 477 8.18 -7.84 -14.67
CA THR A 477 6.78 -7.41 -14.87
C THR A 477 6.40 -7.32 -16.35
N LEU A 478 7.15 -6.54 -17.14
CA LEU A 478 6.88 -6.38 -18.58
C LEU A 478 7.33 -7.57 -19.43
N ILE A 479 8.14 -8.47 -18.87
CA ILE A 479 8.51 -9.75 -19.51
C ILE A 479 7.31 -10.69 -19.44
N MET A 480 6.69 -10.83 -18.26
CA MET A 480 5.52 -11.69 -18.06
C MET A 480 4.28 -11.21 -18.83
N TRP A 481 4.17 -9.91 -19.13
CA TRP A 481 3.12 -9.41 -20.04
C TRP A 481 3.25 -9.94 -21.47
N ALA A 482 4.47 -10.25 -21.90
CA ALA A 482 4.77 -10.76 -23.23
C ALA A 482 4.95 -12.29 -23.25
N TRP A 483 4.72 -12.97 -22.12
CA TRP A 483 4.91 -14.41 -21.97
C TRP A 483 3.71 -15.20 -22.51
N ASP A 484 3.99 -16.20 -23.33
CA ASP A 484 3.00 -17.08 -23.99
C ASP A 484 3.31 -18.58 -23.79
N GLY A 485 4.25 -18.94 -22.92
CA GLY A 485 4.64 -20.33 -22.68
C GLY A 485 5.69 -20.89 -23.66
N TYR A 486 5.59 -22.19 -23.94
CA TYR A 486 6.55 -22.97 -24.73
C TYR A 486 6.00 -23.37 -26.12
N PRO A 487 6.84 -23.42 -27.17
CA PRO A 487 8.27 -23.08 -27.19
C PRO A 487 8.51 -21.59 -26.94
N ILE A 488 9.64 -21.26 -26.30
CA ILE A 488 9.94 -19.88 -25.90
C ILE A 488 10.12 -18.99 -27.14
N THR A 489 9.14 -18.14 -27.41
CA THR A 489 9.14 -17.16 -28.52
C THR A 489 9.35 -15.72 -28.07
N GLY A 490 9.54 -15.51 -26.77
CA GLY A 490 9.69 -14.20 -26.13
C GLY A 490 10.84 -14.13 -25.13
N PRO A 491 10.98 -13.00 -24.42
CA PRO A 491 11.94 -12.88 -23.33
C PRO A 491 11.58 -13.80 -22.16
N THR A 492 12.60 -14.30 -21.47
CA THR A 492 12.53 -14.87 -20.12
C THR A 492 13.03 -13.85 -19.10
N PRO A 493 12.76 -14.02 -17.79
CA PRO A 493 13.26 -13.10 -16.76
C PRO A 493 14.77 -12.82 -16.85
N VAL A 494 15.58 -13.80 -17.26
CA VAL A 494 17.03 -13.65 -17.44
C VAL A 494 17.39 -13.02 -18.80
N THR A 495 16.82 -13.52 -19.89
CA THR A 495 17.20 -13.08 -21.25
C THR A 495 16.68 -11.67 -21.59
N GLY A 496 15.53 -11.27 -21.03
CA GLY A 496 14.96 -9.94 -21.21
C GLY A 496 15.63 -8.86 -20.35
N ALA A 497 16.07 -9.19 -19.13
CA ALA A 497 16.50 -8.20 -18.13
C ALA A 497 17.47 -7.13 -18.65
N LEU A 498 18.52 -7.53 -19.40
CA LEU A 498 19.50 -6.57 -19.93
C LEU A 498 18.93 -5.62 -20.98
N PHE A 499 17.96 -6.06 -21.79
CA PHE A 499 17.26 -5.18 -22.72
C PHE A 499 16.38 -4.17 -21.98
N HIS A 500 15.64 -4.62 -20.95
CA HIS A 500 14.88 -3.73 -20.08
C HIS A 500 15.78 -2.67 -19.42
N PHE A 501 16.86 -3.09 -18.77
CA PHE A 501 17.79 -2.17 -18.12
C PHE A 501 18.53 -1.27 -19.11
N GLY A 502 18.84 -1.76 -20.30
CA GLY A 502 19.41 -0.96 -21.39
C GLY A 502 18.46 0.13 -21.86
N ALA A 503 17.17 -0.18 -22.05
CA ALA A 503 16.15 0.79 -22.40
C ALA A 503 15.92 1.83 -21.28
N PHE A 504 15.87 1.36 -20.03
CA PHE A 504 15.74 2.19 -18.84
C PHE A 504 16.92 3.18 -18.73
N ALA A 505 18.16 2.66 -18.82
CA ALA A 505 19.38 3.45 -18.83
C ALA A 505 19.43 4.44 -20.00
N GLY A 506 19.02 4.02 -21.19
CA GLY A 506 18.94 4.88 -22.37
C GLY A 506 18.00 6.07 -22.16
N GLY A 507 16.82 5.83 -21.57
CA GLY A 507 15.85 6.88 -21.24
C GLY A 507 16.39 7.85 -20.20
N ILE A 508 17.04 7.36 -19.15
CA ILE A 508 17.69 8.19 -18.12
C ILE A 508 18.83 9.03 -18.74
N LEU A 509 19.65 8.45 -19.62
CA LEU A 509 20.71 9.20 -20.31
C LEU A 509 20.14 10.29 -21.23
N ALA A 510 19.04 9.99 -21.94
CA ALA A 510 18.34 10.96 -22.75
C ALA A 510 17.79 12.11 -21.88
N ALA A 511 17.16 11.79 -20.75
CA ALA A 511 16.70 12.76 -19.76
C ALA A 511 17.84 13.64 -19.21
N SER A 512 18.99 13.04 -18.89
CA SER A 512 20.16 13.75 -18.37
C SER A 512 20.80 14.66 -19.41
N LYS A 513 21.00 14.18 -20.64
CA LYS A 513 21.75 14.90 -21.70
C LYS A 513 20.92 15.94 -22.42
N LEU A 514 19.70 15.58 -22.84
CA LEU A 514 18.88 16.41 -23.70
C LEU A 514 18.15 17.51 -22.91
N ASN A 515 17.70 18.52 -23.63
CA ASN A 515 16.83 19.53 -23.04
C ASN A 515 15.43 18.92 -22.84
N PRO A 516 14.78 19.06 -21.66
CA PRO A 516 13.44 18.54 -21.43
C PRO A 516 12.39 18.99 -22.47
N GLN A 517 12.58 20.15 -23.10
CA GLN A 517 11.71 20.63 -24.18
C GLN A 517 11.69 19.70 -25.41
N THR A 518 12.76 18.93 -25.66
CA THR A 518 12.82 17.97 -26.77
C THR A 518 11.68 16.94 -26.70
N PHE A 519 11.25 16.59 -25.50
CA PHE A 519 10.21 15.58 -25.26
C PHE A 519 8.77 16.14 -25.27
N THR A 520 8.58 17.43 -25.55
CA THR A 520 7.24 18.05 -25.64
C THR A 520 6.54 17.81 -26.97
N SER A 521 7.26 17.34 -27.99
CA SER A 521 6.71 17.10 -29.32
C SER A 521 5.56 16.10 -29.29
N VAL A 522 4.42 16.46 -29.90
CA VAL A 522 3.28 15.55 -30.06
C VAL A 522 3.71 14.28 -30.77
N PHE A 523 4.54 14.39 -31.79
CA PHE A 523 5.08 13.24 -32.52
C PHE A 523 5.84 12.27 -31.59
N TYR A 524 6.70 12.80 -30.71
CA TYR A 524 7.45 11.97 -29.76
C TYR A 524 6.52 11.24 -28.79
N ASN A 525 5.54 11.95 -28.22
CA ASN A 525 4.64 11.37 -27.23
C ASN A 525 3.67 10.35 -27.83
N ILE A 526 3.15 10.59 -29.03
CA ILE A 526 2.25 9.64 -29.70
C ILE A 526 3.03 8.46 -30.27
N LEU A 527 4.16 8.69 -30.95
CA LEU A 527 4.92 7.60 -31.57
C LEU A 527 5.72 6.79 -30.55
N VAL A 528 6.51 7.44 -29.70
CA VAL A 528 7.40 6.72 -28.77
C VAL A 528 6.66 6.32 -27.50
N GLY A 529 5.65 7.09 -27.06
CA GLY A 529 4.80 6.73 -25.93
C GLY A 529 3.58 5.91 -26.35
N GLY A 530 2.70 6.46 -27.17
CA GLY A 530 1.40 5.86 -27.50
C GLY A 530 1.50 4.57 -28.32
N VAL A 531 2.29 4.55 -29.40
CA VAL A 531 2.45 3.34 -30.22
C VAL A 531 3.20 2.25 -29.44
N SER A 532 4.18 2.59 -28.59
CA SER A 532 4.84 1.57 -27.77
C SER A 532 3.90 1.00 -26.70
N ALA A 533 3.05 1.82 -26.07
CA ALA A 533 1.97 1.36 -25.18
C ALA A 533 0.92 0.49 -25.90
N PHE A 534 0.62 0.79 -27.16
CA PHE A 534 -0.24 -0.06 -27.98
C PHE A 534 0.44 -1.40 -28.29
N VAL A 535 1.71 -1.37 -28.73
CA VAL A 535 2.45 -2.57 -29.12
C VAL A 535 2.66 -3.49 -27.90
N LEU A 536 3.00 -2.94 -26.74
CA LEU A 536 3.21 -3.74 -25.52
C LEU A 536 1.93 -4.43 -25.03
N TYR A 537 0.75 -3.88 -25.32
CA TYR A 537 -0.52 -4.44 -24.87
C TYR A 537 -1.07 -5.51 -25.82
N TYR A 538 -0.99 -5.27 -27.14
CA TYR A 538 -1.66 -6.12 -28.13
C TYR A 538 -0.81 -7.27 -28.68
N PHE A 539 0.52 -7.18 -28.60
CA PHE A 539 1.41 -8.20 -29.16
C PHE A 539 2.15 -8.93 -28.04
N PRO A 540 2.29 -10.26 -28.13
CA PRO A 540 3.13 -11.02 -27.21
C PRO A 540 4.57 -11.19 -27.74
N GLY A 541 5.36 -11.98 -27.03
CA GLY A 541 6.72 -12.37 -27.42
C GLY A 541 7.68 -11.19 -27.60
N TRP A 542 8.67 -11.34 -28.46
CA TRP A 542 9.68 -10.30 -28.70
C TRP A 542 9.11 -8.99 -29.29
N VAL A 543 8.00 -9.05 -30.03
CA VAL A 543 7.35 -7.85 -30.61
C VAL A 543 6.71 -7.02 -29.51
N GLY A 544 5.89 -7.64 -28.66
CA GLY A 544 5.33 -7.00 -27.47
C GLY A 544 6.41 -6.42 -26.58
N TYR A 545 7.47 -7.20 -26.35
CA TYR A 545 8.58 -6.79 -25.50
C TYR A 545 9.41 -5.62 -26.07
N ALA A 546 9.54 -5.51 -27.39
CA ALA A 546 10.13 -4.32 -28.02
C ALA A 546 9.29 -3.07 -27.76
N GLY A 547 7.96 -3.20 -27.75
CA GLY A 547 7.01 -2.19 -27.28
C GLY A 547 7.28 -1.82 -25.81
N SER A 548 7.38 -2.82 -24.93
CA SER A 548 7.70 -2.64 -23.51
C SER A 548 9.01 -1.87 -23.29
N CYS A 549 10.10 -2.27 -23.96
CA CYS A 549 11.38 -1.57 -23.89
C CYS A 549 11.26 -0.11 -24.38
N SER A 550 10.54 0.13 -25.48
CA SER A 550 10.32 1.47 -26.01
C SER A 550 9.50 2.36 -25.06
N TYR A 551 8.50 1.79 -24.39
CA TYR A 551 7.68 2.50 -23.40
C TYR A 551 8.47 2.79 -22.11
N THR A 552 9.30 1.85 -21.65
CA THR A 552 10.26 2.08 -20.55
C THR A 552 11.21 3.24 -20.86
N PHE A 553 11.77 3.27 -22.07
CA PHE A 553 12.61 4.38 -22.53
C PHE A 553 11.83 5.70 -22.51
N TYR A 554 10.59 5.71 -23.03
CA TYR A 554 9.71 6.87 -23.03
C TYR A 554 9.50 7.42 -21.61
N LEU A 555 9.00 6.60 -20.68
CA LEU A 555 8.72 7.01 -19.30
C LEU A 555 9.97 7.57 -18.62
N ALA A 556 11.12 6.89 -18.73
CA ALA A 556 12.36 7.36 -18.14
C ALA A 556 12.85 8.70 -18.73
N SER A 557 12.69 8.89 -20.05
CA SER A 557 13.17 10.08 -20.76
C SER A 557 12.36 11.35 -20.48
N ILE A 558 11.03 11.24 -20.31
CA ILE A 558 10.15 12.38 -20.03
C ILE A 558 10.22 12.84 -18.57
N SER A 559 10.97 12.13 -17.71
CA SER A 559 11.02 12.40 -16.28
C SER A 559 11.29 13.87 -15.93
N PRO A 560 12.30 14.58 -16.47
CA PRO A 560 12.53 15.95 -16.05
C PRO A 560 11.49 16.91 -16.63
N LEU A 561 10.77 16.51 -17.69
CA LEU A 561 9.67 17.30 -18.24
C LEU A 561 8.46 17.26 -17.30
N VAL A 562 8.04 16.06 -16.87
CA VAL A 562 6.88 15.91 -15.97
C VAL A 562 7.15 16.51 -14.59
N TRP A 563 8.36 16.37 -14.05
CA TRP A 563 8.69 16.92 -12.72
C TRP A 563 8.66 18.45 -12.67
N ARG A 564 8.87 19.16 -13.79
CA ARG A 564 8.78 20.64 -13.86
C ARG A 564 7.39 21.18 -13.55
N ILE A 565 6.36 20.35 -13.64
CA ILE A 565 4.99 20.72 -13.28
C ILE A 565 4.92 21.21 -11.82
N ILE A 566 5.78 20.70 -10.94
CA ILE A 566 5.82 21.09 -9.52
C ILE A 566 6.03 22.61 -9.36
N SER A 567 6.81 23.23 -10.25
CA SER A 567 7.11 24.66 -10.19
C SER A 567 5.83 25.51 -10.34
N GLY A 568 5.56 26.36 -9.35
CA GLY A 568 4.43 27.31 -9.38
C GLY A 568 3.16 26.83 -8.69
N HIS A 569 3.13 25.59 -8.17
CA HIS A 569 2.01 25.07 -7.38
C HIS A 569 2.29 25.08 -5.89
N ASN A 570 1.23 25.08 -5.07
CA ASN A 570 1.35 24.84 -3.65
C ASN A 570 1.72 23.36 -3.43
N PRO A 571 2.84 23.03 -2.77
CA PRO A 571 3.30 21.65 -2.59
C PRO A 571 2.26 20.74 -1.93
N ALA A 572 1.60 21.21 -0.87
CA ALA A 572 0.61 20.41 -0.15
C ALA A 572 -0.54 20.03 -1.08
N ALA A 573 -1.14 21.01 -1.76
CA ALA A 573 -2.27 20.77 -2.65
C ALA A 573 -1.88 19.92 -3.87
N PHE A 574 -0.73 20.19 -4.48
CA PHE A 574 -0.25 19.47 -5.66
C PHE A 574 0.02 17.99 -5.36
N PHE A 575 0.82 17.70 -4.32
CA PHE A 575 1.18 16.32 -4.00
C PHE A 575 0.01 15.53 -3.42
N THR A 576 -0.85 16.15 -2.59
CA THR A 576 -2.10 15.49 -2.13
C THR A 576 -2.93 15.02 -3.31
N LEU A 577 -3.19 15.92 -4.27
CA LEU A 577 -4.05 15.60 -5.41
C LEU A 577 -3.38 14.62 -6.39
N SER A 578 -2.06 14.73 -6.57
CA SER A 578 -1.31 13.85 -7.49
C SER A 578 -1.29 12.42 -6.96
N PHE A 579 -0.96 12.23 -5.68
CA PHE A 579 -0.92 10.92 -5.05
C PHE A 579 -2.33 10.35 -4.83
N PHE A 580 -3.35 11.20 -4.64
CA PHE A 580 -4.75 10.77 -4.70
C PHE A 580 -5.07 10.14 -6.06
N PHE A 581 -4.74 10.82 -7.17
CA PHE A 581 -4.95 10.25 -8.51
C PHE A 581 -4.11 8.99 -8.75
N THR A 582 -2.88 8.93 -8.26
CA THR A 582 -2.06 7.71 -8.28
C THR A 582 -2.79 6.57 -7.57
N ILE A 583 -3.31 6.78 -6.35
CA ILE A 583 -4.06 5.74 -5.63
C ILE A 583 -5.32 5.32 -6.37
N VAL A 584 -6.08 6.26 -6.95
CA VAL A 584 -7.29 5.93 -7.73
C VAL A 584 -6.96 4.99 -8.88
N ILE A 585 -5.90 5.27 -9.65
CA ILE A 585 -5.51 4.39 -10.77
C ILE A 585 -4.80 3.11 -10.29
N SER A 586 -4.10 3.13 -9.15
CA SER A 586 -3.56 1.93 -8.51
C SER A 586 -4.65 0.98 -8.07
N LEU A 587 -5.76 1.49 -7.50
CA LEU A 587 -6.92 0.66 -7.17
C LEU A 587 -7.58 0.14 -8.46
N ALA A 588 -7.65 0.97 -9.51
CA ALA A 588 -8.12 0.51 -10.83
C ALA A 588 -7.30 -0.65 -11.40
N SER A 589 -5.98 -0.68 -11.18
CA SER A 589 -5.14 -1.81 -11.61
C SER A 589 -5.26 -3.07 -10.74
N VAL A 590 -5.89 -2.97 -9.56
CA VAL A 590 -6.29 -4.12 -8.73
C VAL A 590 -7.69 -4.59 -9.14
N TRP A 591 -8.61 -3.66 -9.42
CA TRP A 591 -9.98 -3.94 -9.82
C TRP A 591 -10.12 -4.77 -11.09
N ILE A 592 -9.14 -4.71 -12.00
CA ILE A 592 -9.14 -5.54 -13.22
C ILE A 592 -9.07 -7.05 -12.97
N VAL A 593 -8.60 -7.48 -11.78
CA VAL A 593 -8.47 -8.90 -11.39
C VAL A 593 -9.32 -9.23 -10.16
N ALA A 594 -9.31 -8.37 -9.14
CA ALA A 594 -10.04 -8.59 -7.89
C ALA A 594 -11.53 -8.21 -7.98
N TYR A 595 -12.11 -8.14 -9.18
CA TYR A 595 -13.44 -7.57 -9.42
C TYR A 595 -14.56 -8.33 -8.69
N ALA A 596 -14.35 -9.61 -8.34
CA ALA A 596 -15.28 -10.41 -7.56
C ALA A 596 -15.37 -9.97 -6.09
N PHE A 597 -14.30 -9.41 -5.51
CA PHE A 597 -14.19 -9.14 -4.06
C PHE A 597 -14.51 -7.71 -3.63
N VAL A 598 -14.78 -6.84 -4.60
CA VAL A 598 -14.71 -5.39 -4.39
C VAL A 598 -15.95 -4.69 -4.94
N PRO A 599 -16.55 -3.75 -4.17
CA PRO A 599 -17.72 -3.02 -4.62
C PRO A 599 -17.48 -2.29 -5.95
N GLY A 600 -18.32 -2.58 -6.96
CA GLY A 600 -18.20 -1.99 -8.29
C GLY A 600 -17.10 -2.56 -9.18
N GLY A 601 -16.43 -3.65 -8.76
CA GLY A 601 -15.33 -4.28 -9.50
C GLY A 601 -15.68 -4.66 -10.95
N PHE A 602 -16.93 -5.08 -11.20
CA PHE A 602 -17.43 -5.43 -12.54
C PHE A 602 -17.24 -4.32 -13.59
N LEU A 603 -17.12 -3.05 -13.19
CA LEU A 603 -16.89 -1.93 -14.11
C LEU A 603 -15.52 -1.97 -14.80
N LEU A 604 -14.53 -2.60 -14.17
CA LEU A 604 -13.16 -2.71 -14.67
C LEU A 604 -12.73 -4.16 -14.90
N ARG A 605 -13.64 -5.14 -14.77
CA ARG A 605 -13.38 -6.56 -15.06
C ARG A 605 -12.63 -6.72 -16.38
N GLU A 606 -11.41 -7.24 -16.31
CA GLU A 606 -10.56 -7.53 -17.48
C GLU A 606 -10.13 -6.30 -18.30
N ARG A 607 -10.28 -5.08 -17.77
CA ARG A 607 -10.04 -3.82 -18.50
C ARG A 607 -8.64 -3.23 -18.30
N THR A 608 -7.59 -4.03 -18.51
CA THR A 608 -6.21 -3.52 -18.53
C THR A 608 -6.00 -2.47 -19.61
N ASP A 609 -6.71 -2.58 -20.74
CA ASP A 609 -6.74 -1.57 -21.81
C ASP A 609 -7.13 -0.18 -21.28
N ILE A 610 -8.17 -0.11 -20.45
CA ILE A 610 -8.64 1.14 -19.84
C ILE A 610 -7.60 1.69 -18.86
N VAL A 611 -7.02 0.86 -18.00
CA VAL A 611 -6.03 1.29 -17.00
C VAL A 611 -4.76 1.81 -17.68
N LEU A 612 -4.23 1.07 -18.66
CA LEU A 612 -3.05 1.48 -19.42
C LEU A 612 -3.35 2.73 -20.26
N GLY A 613 -4.47 2.75 -20.98
CA GLY A 613 -4.89 3.91 -21.78
C GLY A 613 -5.10 5.16 -20.93
N THR A 614 -5.77 5.04 -19.79
CA THR A 614 -6.00 6.15 -18.85
C THR A 614 -4.69 6.65 -18.26
N SER A 615 -3.79 5.76 -17.82
CA SER A 615 -2.49 6.18 -17.28
C SER A 615 -1.66 6.92 -18.33
N PHE A 616 -1.64 6.45 -19.58
CA PHE A 616 -0.97 7.14 -20.68
C PHE A 616 -1.61 8.50 -21.00
N LEU A 617 -2.95 8.60 -21.04
CA LEU A 617 -3.66 9.87 -21.24
C LEU A 617 -3.34 10.87 -20.11
N MET A 618 -3.27 10.42 -18.87
CA MET A 618 -2.83 11.25 -17.74
C MET A 618 -1.40 11.75 -17.98
N VAL A 619 -0.46 10.88 -18.37
CA VAL A 619 0.92 11.29 -18.72
C VAL A 619 0.93 12.37 -19.81
N LEU A 620 0.12 12.22 -20.88
CA LEU A 620 0.00 13.22 -21.94
C LEU A 620 -0.50 14.57 -21.41
N VAL A 621 -1.50 14.57 -20.52
CA VAL A 621 -1.96 15.80 -19.85
C VAL A 621 -0.81 16.47 -19.09
N GLY A 622 0.02 15.70 -18.38
CA GLY A 622 1.20 16.22 -17.69
C GLY A 622 2.23 16.85 -18.64
N VAL A 623 2.48 16.21 -19.78
CA VAL A 623 3.37 16.74 -20.83
C VAL A 623 2.83 18.07 -21.41
N TRP A 624 1.53 18.17 -21.69
CA TRP A 624 0.93 19.38 -22.27
C TRP A 624 0.93 20.58 -21.33
N GLN A 625 0.95 20.37 -20.01
CA GLN A 625 1.02 21.44 -19.02
C GLN A 625 2.38 22.19 -18.97
N ASN A 626 3.42 21.71 -19.69
CA ASN A 626 4.79 22.20 -19.59
C ASN A 626 5.26 23.21 -20.68
N THR A 627 4.35 23.89 -21.38
CA THR A 627 4.62 24.43 -22.73
C THR A 627 5.30 25.81 -22.85
N SER A 628 5.92 26.42 -21.82
CA SER A 628 6.34 27.84 -21.98
C SER A 628 7.59 28.38 -21.26
N VAL A 629 8.55 27.56 -20.83
CA VAL A 629 9.79 28.10 -20.21
C VAL A 629 11.06 27.47 -20.79
N GLN A 630 11.95 28.30 -21.33
CA GLN A 630 13.26 27.89 -21.83
C GLN A 630 14.22 27.52 -20.69
N VAL A 631 14.82 26.32 -20.79
CA VAL A 631 15.87 25.87 -19.87
C VAL A 631 17.23 26.27 -20.42
N LYS A 632 18.12 26.81 -19.57
CA LYS A 632 19.52 27.07 -19.92
C LYS A 632 20.25 25.76 -20.26
N LYS A 633 21.36 25.84 -21.00
CA LYS A 633 22.18 24.68 -21.40
C LYS A 633 22.42 23.71 -20.23
N THR A 634 22.17 22.41 -20.46
CA THR A 634 22.49 21.30 -19.55
C THR A 634 23.96 21.33 -19.13
N THR A 635 24.25 21.09 -17.84
CA THR A 635 25.63 20.98 -17.33
C THR A 635 26.24 19.61 -17.64
N GLY A 636 27.57 19.52 -17.77
CA GLY A 636 28.25 18.23 -17.99
C GLY A 636 28.25 17.30 -16.76
N SER A 637 28.03 17.83 -15.56
CA SER A 637 28.08 17.10 -14.30
C SER A 637 26.94 16.09 -14.13
N ILE A 638 25.69 16.45 -14.46
CA ILE A 638 24.54 15.53 -14.39
C ILE A 638 24.76 14.30 -15.28
N VAL A 639 25.27 14.51 -16.51
CA VAL A 639 25.53 13.43 -17.46
C VAL A 639 26.62 12.50 -16.91
N LYS A 640 27.72 13.06 -16.39
CA LYS A 640 28.80 12.28 -15.77
C LYS A 640 28.28 11.45 -14.59
N ASN A 641 27.58 12.07 -13.63
CA ASN A 641 27.07 11.39 -12.45
C ASN A 641 26.06 10.29 -12.82
N SER A 642 25.15 10.57 -13.76
CA SER A 642 24.18 9.59 -14.27
C SER A 642 24.89 8.40 -14.93
N LEU A 643 25.89 8.67 -15.79
CA LEU A 643 26.68 7.63 -16.43
C LEU A 643 27.41 6.75 -15.42
N THR A 644 27.94 7.32 -14.33
CA THR A 644 28.58 6.54 -13.28
C THR A 644 27.61 5.54 -12.64
N PHE A 645 26.43 6.01 -12.22
CA PHE A 645 25.42 5.12 -11.63
C PHE A 645 24.91 4.08 -12.63
N ILE A 646 24.62 4.49 -13.86
CA ILE A 646 24.18 3.58 -14.92
C ILE A 646 25.24 2.52 -15.20
N ALA A 647 26.51 2.89 -15.30
CA ALA A 647 27.58 1.93 -15.54
C ALA A 647 27.68 0.90 -14.40
N VAL A 648 27.58 1.34 -13.13
CA VAL A 648 27.59 0.44 -11.97
C VAL A 648 26.37 -0.49 -11.98
N LEU A 649 25.17 0.04 -12.18
CA LEU A 649 23.93 -0.75 -12.19
C LEU A 649 23.88 -1.73 -13.36
N LEU A 650 24.32 -1.33 -14.55
CA LEU A 650 24.40 -2.23 -15.72
C LEU A 650 25.50 -3.28 -15.55
N ALA A 651 26.64 -2.93 -14.96
CA ALA A 651 27.68 -3.91 -14.64
C ALA A 651 27.16 -4.95 -13.63
N LEU A 652 26.44 -4.51 -12.59
CA LEU A 652 25.78 -5.40 -11.63
C LEU A 652 24.73 -6.28 -12.32
N ALA A 653 23.82 -5.71 -13.09
CA ALA A 653 22.79 -6.47 -13.82
C ALA A 653 23.41 -7.47 -14.81
N THR A 654 24.52 -7.12 -15.46
CA THR A 654 25.28 -8.01 -16.34
C THR A 654 25.89 -9.17 -15.55
N ALA A 655 26.57 -8.88 -14.43
CA ALA A 655 27.14 -9.91 -13.56
C ALA A 655 26.07 -10.86 -13.02
N VAL A 656 24.92 -10.32 -12.58
CA VAL A 656 23.76 -11.11 -12.14
C VAL A 656 23.22 -11.96 -13.26
N THR A 657 23.13 -11.44 -14.50
CA THR A 657 22.64 -12.21 -15.65
C THR A 657 23.53 -13.42 -15.93
N PHE A 658 24.86 -13.26 -15.88
CA PHE A 658 25.78 -14.39 -15.99
C PHE A 658 25.62 -15.39 -14.84
N ASN A 659 25.43 -14.91 -13.60
CA ASN A 659 25.21 -15.79 -12.44
C ASN A 659 23.88 -16.54 -12.49
N ARG A 660 22.83 -15.92 -13.04
CA ARG A 660 21.48 -16.49 -13.16
C ARG A 660 21.26 -17.28 -14.44
N THR A 661 22.22 -17.27 -15.36
CA THR A 661 22.14 -18.11 -16.57
C THR A 661 22.23 -19.57 -16.11
N PRO A 662 21.24 -20.42 -16.41
CA PRO A 662 21.27 -21.80 -15.93
C PRO A 662 22.51 -22.53 -16.46
N VAL A 663 23.36 -23.01 -15.54
CA VAL A 663 24.53 -23.87 -15.84
C VAL A 663 24.35 -25.27 -15.23
N GLY A 664 23.30 -25.48 -14.44
CA GLY A 664 23.04 -26.74 -13.71
C GLY A 664 22.28 -27.78 -14.53
N GLU A 665 22.37 -29.03 -14.09
CA GLU A 665 21.61 -30.14 -14.65
C GLU A 665 20.18 -30.14 -14.07
N PHE A 666 19.17 -30.16 -14.96
CA PHE A 666 17.76 -30.32 -14.61
C PHE A 666 17.48 -31.81 -14.33
N THR A 667 18.12 -32.36 -13.29
CA THR A 667 18.08 -33.80 -13.00
C THR A 667 16.94 -34.15 -12.06
N PRO A 668 16.08 -35.13 -12.43
CA PRO A 668 15.06 -35.68 -11.54
C PRO A 668 15.70 -36.44 -10.37
N TYR A 669 14.94 -36.64 -9.29
CA TYR A 669 15.46 -37.27 -8.06
C TYR A 669 15.72 -38.78 -8.20
N ASN A 670 14.86 -39.50 -8.96
CA ASN A 670 14.91 -40.97 -9.04
C ASN A 670 15.06 -41.51 -10.49
N PRO A 671 16.04 -41.04 -11.29
CA PRO A 671 16.16 -41.38 -12.71
C PRO A 671 16.41 -42.87 -12.97
N SER A 672 17.11 -43.56 -12.07
CA SER A 672 17.42 -44.99 -12.20
C SER A 672 16.17 -45.88 -12.19
N SER A 673 15.13 -45.45 -11.49
CA SER A 673 13.87 -46.17 -11.34
C SER A 673 12.85 -45.86 -12.44
N GLY A 674 13.14 -44.86 -13.30
CA GLY A 674 12.19 -44.33 -14.27
C GLY A 674 10.93 -43.72 -13.61
N SER A 675 11.00 -43.33 -12.34
CA SER A 675 9.90 -42.70 -11.61
C SER A 675 10.06 -41.19 -11.52
N PHE A 676 8.95 -40.50 -11.30
CA PHE A 676 8.94 -39.06 -11.02
C PHE A 676 7.88 -38.72 -9.98
N THR A 677 8.15 -37.69 -9.18
CA THR A 677 7.20 -37.16 -8.19
C THR A 677 6.56 -35.89 -8.72
N ALA A 678 5.23 -35.87 -8.80
CA ALA A 678 4.45 -34.69 -9.16
C ALA A 678 3.70 -34.14 -7.93
N GLY A 679 3.55 -32.82 -7.82
CA GLY A 679 2.85 -32.19 -6.71
C GLY A 679 2.03 -30.96 -7.08
N ILE A 680 1.11 -30.59 -6.21
CA ILE A 680 0.28 -29.39 -6.34
C ILE A 680 0.30 -28.64 -5.01
N TRP A 681 0.32 -27.30 -5.08
CA TRP A 681 0.25 -26.48 -3.88
C TRP A 681 -0.27 -25.06 -4.14
N CYS A 682 -1.27 -24.61 -3.37
CA CYS A 682 -1.73 -23.23 -3.34
C CYS A 682 -0.97 -22.39 -2.28
N VAL A 683 -0.35 -21.29 -2.70
CA VAL A 683 0.78 -20.72 -1.92
C VAL A 683 0.61 -19.26 -1.50
N HIS A 684 -0.63 -18.73 -1.48
CA HIS A 684 -0.98 -17.43 -0.88
C HIS A 684 -0.04 -16.29 -1.31
N PHE A 685 0.27 -16.21 -2.62
CA PHE A 685 1.12 -15.15 -3.18
C PHE A 685 2.54 -15.06 -2.56
N GLY A 686 3.01 -16.14 -1.94
CA GLY A 686 4.34 -16.26 -1.34
C GLY A 686 4.52 -15.45 -0.04
N LEU A 687 3.44 -15.22 0.71
CA LEU A 687 3.47 -14.69 2.08
C LEU A 687 3.02 -15.76 3.06
N ASP A 688 3.72 -15.88 4.20
CA ASP A 688 3.31 -16.79 5.27
C ASP A 688 2.39 -16.11 6.30
N ASN A 689 1.89 -16.90 7.26
CA ASN A 689 0.97 -16.43 8.30
C ASN A 689 1.50 -15.25 9.12
N ASP A 690 2.81 -14.99 9.14
CA ASP A 690 3.43 -13.91 9.91
C ASP A 690 3.87 -12.73 9.00
N MET A 691 3.35 -12.69 7.77
CA MET A 691 3.66 -11.71 6.73
C MET A 691 5.16 -11.69 6.39
N TRP A 692 5.79 -12.86 6.31
CA TRP A 692 7.13 -13.03 5.75
C TRP A 692 7.06 -13.63 4.35
N SER A 693 8.06 -13.29 3.53
CA SER A 693 8.29 -13.96 2.26
C SER A 693 8.58 -15.45 2.49
N SER A 694 7.79 -16.33 1.88
CA SER A 694 7.74 -17.76 2.23
C SER A 694 8.48 -18.68 1.24
N GLU A 695 8.97 -18.17 0.11
CA GLU A 695 9.54 -18.97 -0.98
C GLU A 695 10.77 -19.79 -0.59
N THR A 696 11.57 -19.33 0.39
CA THR A 696 12.71 -20.12 0.90
C THR A 696 12.21 -21.36 1.67
N ARG A 697 11.12 -21.23 2.43
CA ARG A 697 10.52 -22.35 3.16
C ARG A 697 9.85 -23.32 2.18
N MET A 698 9.14 -22.79 1.18
CA MET A 698 8.54 -23.57 0.11
C MET A 698 9.60 -24.37 -0.67
N LEU A 699 10.69 -23.71 -1.07
CA LEU A 699 11.85 -24.33 -1.72
C LEU A 699 12.39 -25.52 -0.92
N ASN A 700 12.59 -25.34 0.38
CA ASN A 700 13.13 -26.38 1.25
C ASN A 700 12.16 -27.56 1.40
N LEU A 701 10.85 -27.30 1.45
CA LEU A 701 9.84 -28.36 1.48
C LEU A 701 9.82 -29.16 0.18
N LEU A 702 9.77 -28.50 -0.98
CA LEU A 702 9.78 -29.15 -2.29
C LEU A 702 11.05 -29.98 -2.51
N ARG A 703 12.20 -29.48 -2.04
CA ARG A 703 13.48 -30.19 -2.08
C ARG A 703 13.44 -31.47 -1.26
N ASP A 704 13.00 -31.37 -0.02
CA ASP A 704 13.00 -32.49 0.94
C ASP A 704 11.92 -33.53 0.58
N ALA A 705 10.80 -33.09 -0.01
CA ALA A 705 9.75 -33.93 -0.59
C ALA A 705 10.14 -34.57 -1.92
N GLN A 706 11.33 -34.24 -2.47
CA GLN A 706 11.85 -34.79 -3.73
C GLN A 706 10.88 -34.62 -4.92
N VAL A 707 10.30 -33.42 -5.04
CA VAL A 707 9.33 -33.12 -6.11
C VAL A 707 10.04 -32.82 -7.43
N ASP A 708 9.65 -33.52 -8.50
CA ASP A 708 10.19 -33.36 -9.84
C ASP A 708 9.37 -32.43 -10.72
N ILE A 709 8.05 -32.42 -10.53
CA ILE A 709 7.09 -31.59 -11.27
C ILE A 709 6.14 -30.98 -10.23
N VAL A 710 5.93 -29.66 -10.26
CA VAL A 710 4.98 -29.02 -9.35
C VAL A 710 4.16 -27.94 -10.04
N GLY A 711 2.86 -27.98 -9.82
CA GLY A 711 1.97 -26.84 -10.05
C GLY A 711 1.89 -26.00 -8.78
N LEU A 712 2.24 -24.71 -8.86
CA LEU A 712 1.97 -23.76 -7.78
C LEU A 712 0.88 -22.79 -8.22
N LEU A 713 -0.08 -22.52 -7.33
CA LEU A 713 -1.24 -21.67 -7.59
C LEU A 713 -1.17 -20.37 -6.77
N GLU A 714 -1.92 -19.34 -7.18
CA GLU A 714 -1.86 -17.99 -6.60
C GLU A 714 -0.48 -17.35 -6.72
N THR A 715 0.09 -17.43 -7.92
CA THR A 715 1.48 -17.03 -8.19
C THR A 715 1.62 -15.72 -8.94
N ASP A 716 0.52 -15.06 -9.33
CA ASP A 716 0.58 -13.73 -9.96
C ASP A 716 0.86 -12.63 -8.92
N THR A 717 2.15 -12.39 -8.68
CA THR A 717 2.64 -11.31 -7.82
C THR A 717 3.21 -10.12 -8.60
N GLN A 718 3.03 -10.06 -9.92
CA GLN A 718 3.56 -9.00 -10.80
C GLN A 718 2.72 -7.72 -10.79
N ARG A 719 1.88 -7.56 -9.77
CA ARG A 719 1.00 -6.42 -9.52
C ARG A 719 1.53 -5.55 -8.39
N LEU A 720 0.99 -4.34 -8.22
CA LEU A 720 1.36 -3.43 -7.12
C LEU A 720 1.22 -4.10 -5.75
N ILE A 721 0.11 -4.81 -5.54
CA ILE A 721 -0.21 -5.55 -4.32
C ILE A 721 0.72 -6.75 -4.07
N GLY A 722 1.34 -7.31 -5.12
CA GLY A 722 2.37 -8.33 -5.00
C GLY A 722 3.79 -7.74 -4.92
N GLY A 723 3.93 -6.41 -4.82
CA GLY A 723 5.23 -5.73 -4.83
C GLY A 723 5.94 -5.76 -6.20
N ASN A 724 5.22 -6.10 -7.28
CA ASN A 724 5.76 -6.36 -8.62
C ASN A 724 6.86 -7.42 -8.58
N ARG A 725 6.63 -8.57 -7.94
CA ARG A 725 7.65 -9.62 -7.81
C ARG A 725 7.24 -10.91 -8.50
N ASP A 726 8.16 -11.86 -8.54
CA ASP A 726 7.90 -13.24 -8.91
C ASP A 726 8.83 -14.16 -8.12
N PHE A 727 8.28 -14.73 -7.05
CA PHE A 727 9.00 -15.57 -6.11
C PHE A 727 9.32 -16.97 -6.68
N SER A 728 8.62 -17.40 -7.74
CA SER A 728 8.82 -18.71 -8.35
C SER A 728 10.19 -18.82 -9.05
N GLN A 729 10.79 -17.68 -9.43
CA GLN A 729 12.16 -17.62 -9.96
C GLN A 729 13.21 -18.20 -8.99
N THR A 730 13.05 -17.96 -7.68
CA THR A 730 13.95 -18.52 -6.66
C THR A 730 13.87 -20.04 -6.66
N ILE A 731 12.64 -20.59 -6.64
CA ILE A 731 12.40 -22.03 -6.58
C ILE A 731 12.93 -22.71 -7.86
N ALA A 732 12.59 -22.17 -9.02
CA ALA A 732 13.04 -22.70 -10.31
C ALA A 732 14.58 -22.72 -10.43
N HIS A 733 15.24 -21.63 -10.01
CA HIS A 733 16.69 -21.52 -10.07
C HIS A 733 17.38 -22.49 -9.08
N GLU A 734 16.96 -22.50 -7.82
CA GLU A 734 17.62 -23.27 -6.76
C GLU A 734 17.35 -24.78 -6.83
N LEU A 735 16.25 -25.22 -7.47
CA LEU A 735 15.95 -26.64 -7.70
C LEU A 735 16.38 -27.14 -9.09
N GLY A 736 16.83 -26.24 -9.97
CA GLY A 736 17.14 -26.58 -11.36
C GLY A 736 15.91 -27.10 -12.09
N MET A 737 14.90 -26.24 -12.25
CA MET A 737 13.63 -26.55 -12.90
C MET A 737 13.34 -25.60 -14.07
N TYR A 738 12.83 -26.16 -15.17
CA TYR A 738 12.12 -25.41 -16.21
C TYR A 738 10.87 -24.79 -15.60
N ALA A 739 10.48 -23.62 -16.10
CA ALA A 739 9.37 -22.86 -15.54
C ALA A 739 8.47 -22.31 -16.64
N ASP A 740 7.17 -22.57 -16.52
CA ASP A 740 6.14 -21.91 -17.30
C ASP A 740 5.24 -21.07 -16.40
N TYR A 741 5.33 -19.76 -16.55
CA TYR A 741 4.68 -18.73 -15.73
C TYR A 741 3.37 -18.30 -16.39
N GLY A 742 2.29 -19.07 -16.24
CA GLY A 742 1.12 -18.95 -17.10
C GLY A 742 -0.23 -18.91 -16.40
N PRO A 743 -1.18 -18.06 -16.82
CA PRO A 743 -1.08 -16.96 -17.79
C PRO A 743 -0.44 -15.67 -17.21
N GLY A 744 0.04 -14.78 -18.09
CA GLY A 744 0.63 -13.49 -17.68
C GLY A 744 -0.33 -12.54 -16.96
N PRO A 745 0.16 -11.53 -16.22
CA PRO A 745 -0.66 -10.64 -15.37
C PRO A 745 -1.67 -9.77 -16.14
N ASN A 746 -1.49 -9.60 -17.45
CA ASN A 746 -2.45 -8.93 -18.34
C ASN A 746 -3.66 -9.82 -18.72
N LYS A 747 -3.72 -11.06 -18.23
CA LYS A 747 -4.81 -12.02 -18.45
C LYS A 747 -5.77 -12.17 -17.26
N HIS A 748 -5.58 -11.35 -16.21
CA HIS A 748 -6.57 -11.13 -15.14
C HIS A 748 -6.93 -12.36 -14.29
N THR A 749 -5.99 -13.28 -14.13
CA THR A 749 -6.09 -14.43 -13.21
C THR A 749 -5.26 -14.20 -11.96
N TRP A 750 -5.43 -15.03 -10.93
CA TRP A 750 -4.52 -15.08 -9.77
C TRP A 750 -3.20 -15.81 -10.02
N GLY A 751 -3.02 -16.36 -11.23
CA GLY A 751 -1.78 -16.96 -11.69
C GLY A 751 -1.61 -18.43 -11.31
N ALA A 752 -0.90 -19.15 -12.17
CA ALA A 752 -0.38 -20.48 -11.92
C ALA A 752 1.04 -20.56 -12.49
N VAL A 753 1.86 -21.48 -11.96
CA VAL A 753 3.17 -21.78 -12.52
C VAL A 753 3.37 -23.29 -12.52
N LEU A 754 3.91 -23.80 -13.63
CA LEU A 754 4.41 -25.17 -13.73
C LEU A 754 5.93 -25.13 -13.62
N LEU A 755 6.48 -25.81 -12.62
CA LEU A 755 7.92 -26.04 -12.48
C LEU A 755 8.22 -27.52 -12.73
N SER A 756 9.23 -27.81 -13.54
CA SER A 756 9.56 -29.18 -13.94
C SER A 756 11.05 -29.40 -14.04
N LYS A 757 11.57 -30.51 -13.51
CA LYS A 757 12.92 -31.00 -13.80
C LYS A 757 13.02 -31.60 -15.21
N PHE A 758 11.90 -31.97 -15.81
CA PHE A 758 11.82 -32.45 -17.19
C PHE A 758 11.63 -31.29 -18.18
N PRO A 759 12.23 -31.33 -19.39
CA PRO A 759 12.05 -30.30 -20.40
C PRO A 759 10.59 -30.08 -20.76
N ILE A 760 10.15 -28.81 -20.76
CA ILE A 760 8.85 -28.40 -21.29
C ILE A 760 8.99 -28.24 -22.81
N LEU A 761 8.32 -29.08 -23.58
CA LEU A 761 8.41 -29.07 -25.05
C LEU A 761 7.47 -28.02 -25.66
N ARG A 762 6.27 -27.94 -25.11
CA ARG A 762 5.19 -27.04 -25.56
C ARG A 762 4.23 -26.79 -24.42
N SER A 763 3.58 -25.63 -24.41
CA SER A 763 2.51 -25.35 -23.49
C SER A 763 1.48 -24.40 -24.07
N THR A 764 0.27 -24.45 -23.54
CA THR A 764 -0.84 -23.56 -23.87
C THR A 764 -1.48 -23.09 -22.58
N HIS A 765 -1.74 -21.79 -22.50
CA HIS A 765 -2.45 -21.19 -21.37
C HIS A 765 -3.92 -20.99 -21.73
N HIS A 766 -4.78 -21.42 -20.84
CA HIS A 766 -6.22 -21.34 -21.02
C HIS A 766 -6.82 -20.44 -19.94
N LEU A 767 -7.68 -19.52 -20.37
CA LEU A 767 -8.59 -18.80 -19.49
C LEU A 767 -9.92 -19.54 -19.51
N MET A 768 -10.34 -20.05 -18.36
CA MET A 768 -11.57 -20.83 -18.30
C MET A 768 -12.82 -19.93 -18.42
N PRO A 769 -13.95 -20.50 -18.86
CA PRO A 769 -15.22 -19.77 -18.87
C PRO A 769 -15.59 -19.26 -17.48
N SER A 770 -15.93 -17.98 -17.40
CA SER A 770 -16.38 -17.34 -16.17
C SER A 770 -17.39 -16.25 -16.52
N PRO A 771 -18.71 -16.54 -16.53
CA PRO A 771 -19.71 -15.52 -16.80
C PRO A 771 -19.88 -14.51 -15.66
N VAL A 772 -19.63 -14.89 -14.40
CA VAL A 772 -19.96 -14.06 -13.23
C VAL A 772 -18.75 -13.85 -12.32
N GLY A 773 -18.12 -14.94 -11.91
CA GLY A 773 -17.06 -15.01 -10.92
C GLY A 773 -15.67 -14.76 -11.47
N GLU A 774 -14.68 -15.38 -10.83
CA GLU A 774 -13.28 -15.23 -11.16
C GLU A 774 -12.84 -15.97 -12.42
N LEU A 775 -11.88 -15.36 -13.13
CA LEU A 775 -11.16 -16.02 -14.21
C LEU A 775 -10.14 -17.02 -13.67
N ALA A 776 -10.46 -18.29 -13.86
CA ALA A 776 -9.61 -19.43 -13.53
C ALA A 776 -8.54 -19.70 -14.62
N PRO A 777 -7.24 -19.83 -14.25
CA PRO A 777 -6.17 -20.21 -15.17
C PRO A 777 -5.99 -21.74 -15.29
N ALA A 778 -5.63 -22.22 -16.48
CA ALA A 778 -4.93 -23.51 -16.63
C ALA A 778 -3.71 -23.41 -17.55
N ILE A 779 -2.70 -24.21 -17.24
CA ILE A 779 -1.54 -24.50 -18.10
C ILE A 779 -1.68 -25.94 -18.58
N HIS A 780 -1.73 -26.18 -19.89
CA HIS A 780 -1.57 -27.51 -20.48
C HIS A 780 -0.19 -27.57 -21.12
N ALA A 781 0.71 -28.38 -20.57
CA ALA A 781 2.07 -28.52 -21.05
C ALA A 781 2.37 -29.97 -21.45
N THR A 782 3.16 -30.17 -22.50
CA THR A 782 3.78 -31.47 -22.78
C THR A 782 5.24 -31.45 -22.32
N LEU A 783 5.61 -32.41 -21.49
CA LEU A 783 6.96 -32.62 -20.97
C LEU A 783 7.62 -33.83 -21.64
N ASP A 784 8.94 -33.80 -21.77
CA ASP A 784 9.75 -34.99 -22.11
C ASP A 784 10.17 -35.72 -20.83
N ILE A 785 9.40 -36.74 -20.45
CA ILE A 785 9.70 -37.57 -19.27
C ILE A 785 10.36 -38.85 -19.75
N TYR A 786 11.67 -38.98 -19.50
CA TYR A 786 12.47 -40.15 -19.87
C TYR A 786 12.36 -40.59 -21.35
N GLY A 787 12.13 -39.65 -22.28
CA GLY A 787 11.97 -39.92 -23.71
C GLY A 787 10.53 -40.13 -24.17
N GLU A 788 9.54 -40.07 -23.27
CA GLU A 788 8.11 -40.15 -23.57
C GLU A 788 7.44 -38.77 -23.36
N GLU A 789 6.61 -38.37 -24.32
CA GLU A 789 5.83 -37.13 -24.22
C GLU A 789 4.65 -37.33 -23.26
N VAL A 790 4.68 -36.66 -22.11
CA VAL A 790 3.62 -36.72 -21.08
C VAL A 790 3.00 -35.34 -20.93
N ASP A 791 1.67 -35.27 -20.96
CA ASP A 791 0.95 -34.03 -20.71
C ASP A 791 0.77 -33.79 -19.21
N VAL A 792 1.05 -32.57 -18.77
CA VAL A 792 0.79 -32.10 -17.40
C VAL A 792 -0.11 -30.88 -17.48
N VAL A 793 -1.23 -30.94 -16.78
CA VAL A 793 -2.18 -29.84 -16.68
C VAL A 793 -2.13 -29.27 -15.27
N VAL A 794 -1.89 -27.97 -15.14
CA VAL A 794 -1.99 -27.23 -13.87
C VAL A 794 -3.24 -26.37 -13.90
N PHE A 795 -4.11 -26.46 -12.90
CA PHE A 795 -5.39 -25.76 -12.91
C PHE A 795 -5.76 -25.18 -11.53
N HIS A 796 -6.25 -23.94 -11.53
CA HIS A 796 -6.82 -23.29 -10.35
C HIS A 796 -8.29 -22.92 -10.63
N SER A 797 -9.22 -23.63 -9.99
CA SER A 797 -10.67 -23.39 -10.12
C SER A 797 -11.09 -22.05 -9.51
N GLY A 798 -12.21 -21.51 -9.97
CA GLY A 798 -12.84 -20.33 -9.37
C GLY A 798 -13.48 -20.64 -8.01
N GLN A 799 -13.90 -19.59 -7.32
CA GLN A 799 -14.36 -19.66 -5.93
C GLN A 799 -15.63 -20.48 -5.70
N GLU A 800 -15.92 -20.80 -4.43
CA GLU A 800 -17.07 -21.59 -3.99
C GLU A 800 -18.42 -20.87 -4.23
N GLU A 801 -18.43 -19.54 -4.24
CA GLU A 801 -19.64 -18.73 -4.36
C GLU A 801 -20.26 -18.78 -5.77
N ASP A 802 -19.45 -19.02 -6.81
CA ASP A 802 -19.88 -18.98 -8.21
C ASP A 802 -20.03 -20.39 -8.81
N GLU A 803 -21.09 -21.10 -8.40
CA GLU A 803 -21.33 -22.52 -8.80
C GLU A 803 -21.37 -22.75 -10.32
N GLU A 804 -22.01 -21.85 -11.08
CA GLU A 804 -22.13 -21.98 -12.53
C GLU A 804 -20.78 -21.79 -13.23
N ASP A 805 -19.95 -20.87 -12.73
CA ASP A 805 -18.59 -20.70 -13.22
C ASP A 805 -17.81 -21.99 -12.99
N ARG A 806 -17.80 -22.56 -11.77
CA ARG A 806 -17.12 -23.83 -11.51
C ARG A 806 -17.61 -24.97 -12.40
N ARG A 807 -18.91 -25.04 -12.67
CA ARG A 807 -19.49 -26.06 -13.59
C ARG A 807 -18.99 -25.87 -15.03
N LEU A 808 -18.90 -24.64 -15.53
CA LEU A 808 -18.40 -24.37 -16.88
C LEU A 808 -16.89 -24.61 -16.98
N GLN A 809 -16.15 -24.25 -15.93
CA GLN A 809 -14.72 -24.50 -15.82
C GLN A 809 -14.43 -26.01 -15.77
N SER A 810 -15.21 -26.79 -15.03
CA SER A 810 -15.06 -28.26 -14.96
C SER A 810 -15.29 -28.93 -16.32
N LEU A 811 -16.32 -28.51 -17.05
CA LEU A 811 -16.60 -29.00 -18.39
C LEU A 811 -15.47 -28.64 -19.37
N LYS A 812 -14.96 -27.41 -19.30
CA LYS A 812 -13.87 -27.00 -20.19
C LYS A 812 -12.57 -27.75 -19.89
N LEU A 813 -12.27 -27.99 -18.62
CA LEU A 813 -11.10 -28.76 -18.22
C LEU A 813 -11.21 -30.22 -18.65
N ALA A 814 -12.39 -30.83 -18.50
CA ALA A 814 -12.64 -32.19 -18.98
C ALA A 814 -12.45 -32.30 -20.51
N GLU A 815 -12.91 -31.30 -21.28
CA GLU A 815 -12.64 -31.21 -22.72
C GLU A 815 -11.14 -31.12 -23.03
N ILE A 816 -10.38 -30.29 -22.30
CA ILE A 816 -8.93 -30.15 -22.49
C ILE A 816 -8.22 -31.48 -22.24
N MET A 817 -8.50 -32.14 -21.11
CA MET A 817 -7.88 -33.43 -20.76
C MET A 817 -8.30 -34.54 -21.73
N GLY A 818 -9.58 -34.59 -22.11
CA GLY A 818 -10.11 -35.55 -23.09
C GLY A 818 -9.62 -35.34 -24.52
N SER A 819 -9.06 -34.18 -24.84
CA SER A 819 -8.53 -33.88 -26.18
C SER A 819 -7.12 -34.42 -26.45
N SER A 820 -6.42 -34.88 -25.41
CA SER A 820 -5.11 -35.50 -25.54
C SER A 820 -5.24 -37.02 -25.62
N ASP A 821 -4.35 -37.69 -26.36
CA ASP A 821 -4.20 -39.15 -26.38
C ASP A 821 -2.89 -39.58 -25.67
N ARG A 822 -2.18 -38.64 -25.03
CA ARG A 822 -0.93 -38.92 -24.32
C ARG A 822 -1.21 -39.31 -22.86
N PRO A 823 -0.23 -39.96 -22.19
CA PRO A 823 -0.22 -40.03 -20.74
C PRO A 823 -0.35 -38.64 -20.13
N LEU A 824 -1.19 -38.53 -19.09
CA LEU A 824 -1.60 -37.23 -18.58
C LEU A 824 -1.66 -37.21 -17.05
N VAL A 825 -1.16 -36.13 -16.45
CA VAL A 825 -1.31 -35.81 -15.02
C VAL A 825 -1.97 -34.45 -14.87
N LEU A 826 -3.04 -34.36 -14.08
CA LEU A 826 -3.64 -33.11 -13.62
C LEU A 826 -3.13 -32.79 -12.22
N LEU A 827 -2.68 -31.56 -12.01
CA LEU A 827 -2.27 -30.97 -10.74
C LEU A 827 -3.18 -29.76 -10.48
N SER A 828 -4.12 -29.88 -9.54
CA SER A 828 -5.23 -28.92 -9.52
C SER A 828 -5.77 -28.57 -8.14
N TYR A 829 -6.43 -27.41 -8.08
CA TYR A 829 -7.32 -26.99 -7.00
C TYR A 829 -8.73 -26.89 -7.57
N LEU A 830 -9.67 -27.76 -7.14
CA LEU A 830 -10.95 -28.01 -7.81
C LEU A 830 -12.19 -27.45 -7.08
N VAL A 831 -12.14 -27.23 -5.76
CA VAL A 831 -13.29 -26.81 -4.95
C VAL A 831 -14.47 -27.80 -5.10
N THR A 832 -14.25 -29.06 -4.74
CA THR A 832 -15.27 -30.11 -4.79
C THR A 832 -14.95 -31.20 -3.77
N GLU A 833 -15.97 -31.93 -3.31
CA GLU A 833 -15.76 -33.17 -2.55
C GLU A 833 -15.53 -34.36 -3.50
N PRO A 834 -14.75 -35.38 -3.10
CA PRO A 834 -14.60 -36.62 -3.86
C PRO A 834 -15.95 -37.29 -4.14
N LEU A 835 -16.11 -37.85 -5.35
CA LEU A 835 -17.30 -38.58 -5.80
C LEU A 835 -18.59 -37.75 -5.92
N GLN A 836 -18.53 -36.43 -5.69
CA GLN A 836 -19.71 -35.56 -5.67
C GLN A 836 -19.63 -34.42 -6.69
N GLY A 837 -20.79 -34.01 -7.20
CA GLY A 837 -20.91 -32.81 -8.06
C GLY A 837 -19.94 -32.81 -9.24
N ASN A 838 -19.15 -31.72 -9.34
CA ASN A 838 -18.18 -31.50 -10.42
C ASN A 838 -17.03 -32.53 -10.44
N TYR A 839 -16.75 -33.23 -9.32
CA TYR A 839 -15.80 -34.35 -9.31
C TYR A 839 -16.07 -35.34 -10.46
N ASN A 840 -17.34 -35.69 -10.66
CA ASN A 840 -17.77 -36.65 -11.68
C ASN A 840 -17.69 -36.09 -13.12
N THR A 841 -17.28 -34.83 -13.28
CA THR A 841 -16.92 -34.24 -14.58
C THR A 841 -15.41 -34.39 -14.80
N TYR A 842 -14.61 -34.11 -13.77
CA TYR A 842 -13.15 -34.25 -13.83
C TYR A 842 -12.70 -35.71 -13.94
N VAL A 843 -13.36 -36.61 -13.22
CA VAL A 843 -13.16 -38.07 -13.26
C VAL A 843 -14.34 -38.67 -14.00
N SER A 844 -14.22 -38.79 -15.32
CA SER A 844 -15.31 -39.24 -16.21
C SER A 844 -14.76 -39.89 -17.47
N GLU A 845 -15.61 -40.61 -18.21
CA GLU A 845 -15.26 -41.11 -19.54
C GLU A 845 -14.86 -39.97 -20.51
N ALA A 846 -15.43 -38.77 -20.33
CA ALA A 846 -15.16 -37.63 -21.20
C ALA A 846 -13.74 -37.05 -21.00
N SER A 847 -13.24 -37.04 -19.75
CA SER A 847 -11.88 -36.63 -19.46
C SER A 847 -10.88 -37.78 -19.58
N GLY A 848 -11.33 -39.02 -19.35
CA GLY A 848 -10.50 -40.23 -19.25
C GLY A 848 -9.58 -40.24 -18.03
N MET A 849 -9.81 -39.35 -17.05
CA MET A 849 -8.92 -39.20 -15.90
C MET A 849 -9.38 -40.03 -14.71
N HIS A 850 -8.41 -40.54 -13.95
CA HIS A 850 -8.63 -41.27 -12.72
C HIS A 850 -8.01 -40.55 -11.52
N ASP A 851 -8.61 -40.72 -10.35
CA ASP A 851 -8.13 -40.13 -9.12
C ASP A 851 -6.96 -40.92 -8.54
N ILE A 852 -5.95 -40.21 -8.01
CA ILE A 852 -4.81 -40.84 -7.34
C ILE A 852 -5.29 -41.75 -6.19
N ASP A 853 -6.30 -41.29 -5.44
CA ASP A 853 -6.90 -42.02 -4.33
C ASP A 853 -8.34 -41.56 -4.04
N SER A 854 -9.31 -42.22 -4.65
CA SER A 854 -10.73 -41.94 -4.43
C SER A 854 -11.25 -42.24 -3.01
N THR A 855 -10.44 -42.85 -2.13
CA THR A 855 -10.81 -43.09 -0.71
C THR A 855 -10.36 -41.98 0.24
N ASP A 856 -9.53 -41.03 -0.23
CA ASP A 856 -9.18 -39.81 0.51
C ASP A 856 -10.36 -38.83 0.49
N TRP A 857 -11.30 -39.06 1.41
CA TRP A 857 -12.58 -38.37 1.51
C TRP A 857 -12.49 -36.94 2.05
N ASP A 858 -11.40 -36.59 2.75
CA ASP A 858 -11.17 -35.29 3.39
C ASP A 858 -10.38 -34.34 2.47
N ARG A 859 -10.68 -34.38 1.17
CA ARG A 859 -10.18 -33.43 0.17
C ARG A 859 -11.30 -32.47 -0.22
N TRP A 860 -10.92 -31.21 -0.37
CA TRP A 860 -11.81 -30.15 -0.81
C TRP A 860 -11.15 -29.31 -1.91
N CYS A 861 -9.91 -28.90 -1.65
CA CYS A 861 -9.16 -28.01 -2.52
C CYS A 861 -8.35 -28.78 -3.57
N GLU A 862 -7.29 -29.47 -3.15
CA GLU A 862 -6.24 -29.97 -4.03
C GLU A 862 -6.45 -31.43 -4.47
N TYR A 863 -6.16 -31.70 -5.74
CA TYR A 863 -6.33 -32.98 -6.41
C TYR A 863 -5.19 -33.26 -7.40
N ILE A 864 -4.77 -34.53 -7.41
CA ILE A 864 -3.92 -35.12 -8.45
C ILE A 864 -4.74 -36.17 -9.19
N LEU A 865 -4.98 -35.97 -10.48
CA LEU A 865 -5.60 -36.97 -11.35
C LEU A 865 -4.58 -37.45 -12.38
N PHE A 866 -4.75 -38.67 -12.90
CA PHE A 866 -3.82 -39.24 -13.86
C PHE A 866 -4.49 -40.22 -14.82
N ARG A 867 -3.82 -40.51 -15.95
CA ARG A 867 -4.09 -41.66 -16.81
C ARG A 867 -2.85 -42.08 -17.58
N ASP A 868 -2.82 -43.34 -18.02
CA ASP A 868 -1.73 -43.97 -18.81
C ASP A 868 -0.33 -43.81 -18.21
N VAL A 869 -0.27 -43.59 -16.90
CA VAL A 869 0.93 -43.68 -16.06
C VAL A 869 0.60 -44.55 -14.84
N LYS A 870 1.61 -45.22 -14.30
CA LYS A 870 1.43 -46.11 -13.15
C LYS A 870 1.63 -45.35 -11.84
N LYS A 871 0.61 -45.30 -10.98
CA LYS A 871 0.74 -44.73 -9.63
C LYS A 871 1.57 -45.65 -8.72
N VAL A 872 2.43 -45.03 -7.91
CA VAL A 872 3.34 -45.72 -6.98
C VAL A 872 3.02 -45.35 -5.54
N ALA A 873 2.90 -44.06 -5.26
CA ALA A 873 2.65 -43.57 -3.91
C ALA A 873 1.92 -42.22 -3.94
N TYR A 874 1.20 -41.91 -2.86
CA TYR A 874 0.50 -40.66 -2.62
C TYR A 874 0.70 -40.21 -1.18
N ALA A 875 0.95 -38.91 -0.97
CA ALA A 875 1.13 -38.34 0.35
C ALA A 875 0.67 -36.88 0.43
N ARG A 876 0.24 -36.47 1.62
CA ARG A 876 -0.12 -35.11 1.99
C ARG A 876 0.86 -34.64 3.07
N ILE A 877 1.58 -33.54 2.84
CA ILE A 877 2.61 -33.03 3.75
C ILE A 877 2.17 -31.69 4.33
N SER A 878 2.10 -31.60 5.65
CA SER A 878 1.58 -30.43 6.37
C SER A 878 2.28 -29.14 5.95
N ARG A 879 1.50 -28.06 5.89
CA ARG A 879 1.94 -26.73 5.45
C ARG A 879 2.76 -25.92 6.45
N SER A 880 2.87 -26.39 7.71
CA SER A 880 3.35 -25.56 8.82
C SER A 880 2.55 -24.24 8.87
N THR A 881 3.23 -23.10 8.93
CA THR A 881 2.66 -21.74 8.88
C THR A 881 2.78 -21.06 7.51
N ILE A 882 3.12 -21.79 6.44
CA ILE A 882 3.43 -21.21 5.12
C ILE A 882 2.18 -20.67 4.40
N THR A 883 1.09 -21.42 4.43
CA THR A 883 -0.15 -21.14 3.68
C THR A 883 -1.32 -21.83 4.41
N ASP A 884 -2.51 -21.90 3.84
CA ASP A 884 -3.69 -22.62 4.37
C ASP A 884 -3.87 -24.04 3.82
N THR A 885 -3.29 -24.38 2.66
CA THR A 885 -3.28 -25.74 2.09
C THR A 885 -1.98 -26.51 2.33
N GLU A 886 -2.08 -27.84 2.50
CA GLU A 886 -0.93 -28.75 2.52
C GLU A 886 -0.29 -28.93 1.14
N LEU A 887 0.93 -29.50 1.08
CA LEU A 887 1.50 -29.95 -0.19
C LEU A 887 1.01 -31.37 -0.47
N GLN A 888 0.32 -31.58 -1.59
CA GLN A 888 -0.02 -32.93 -2.06
C GLN A 888 0.98 -33.41 -3.11
N ILE A 889 1.46 -34.66 -2.97
CA ILE A 889 2.42 -35.28 -3.90
C ILE A 889 2.00 -36.70 -4.27
N ALA A 890 2.28 -37.06 -5.52
CA ALA A 890 2.12 -38.42 -6.03
C ALA A 890 3.38 -38.84 -6.80
N LYS A 891 3.81 -40.09 -6.62
CA LYS A 891 4.90 -40.69 -7.38
C LYS A 891 4.33 -41.60 -8.47
N PHE A 892 4.86 -41.44 -9.68
CA PHE A 892 4.44 -42.16 -10.87
C PHE A 892 5.61 -42.86 -11.56
N LYS A 893 5.28 -43.83 -12.41
CA LYS A 893 6.19 -44.44 -13.40
C LYS A 893 5.54 -44.46 -14.77
N LEU A 894 6.36 -44.39 -15.81
CA LEU A 894 5.90 -44.70 -17.16
C LEU A 894 5.54 -46.19 -17.26
N LEU A 895 4.53 -46.50 -18.06
CA LEU A 895 4.16 -47.87 -18.38
C LEU A 895 5.24 -48.50 -19.25
N THR A 896 5.61 -49.74 -18.93
CA THR A 896 6.45 -50.55 -19.82
C THR A 896 5.68 -50.95 -21.06
N GLU A 897 6.38 -51.30 -22.14
CA GLU A 897 5.74 -51.78 -23.38
C GLU A 897 4.84 -53.01 -23.13
N ASP A 898 5.22 -53.88 -22.20
CA ASP A 898 4.41 -55.05 -21.83
C ASP A 898 3.11 -54.65 -21.12
N GLU A 899 3.14 -53.63 -20.25
CA GLU A 899 1.96 -53.08 -19.57
C GLU A 899 1.07 -52.29 -20.53
N LYS A 900 1.64 -51.58 -21.51
CA LYS A 900 0.86 -50.93 -22.58
C LYS A 900 0.13 -51.96 -23.44
N ASN A 901 0.78 -53.08 -23.75
CA ASN A 901 0.19 -54.17 -24.56
C ASN A 901 -0.81 -55.02 -23.78
N ASN A 902 -0.64 -55.18 -22.46
CA ASN A 902 -1.50 -55.96 -21.58
C ASN A 902 -2.08 -55.08 -20.48
N PHE A 903 -2.77 -54.01 -20.88
CA PHE A 903 -3.27 -53.00 -19.97
C PHE A 903 -4.30 -53.57 -18.98
N ASP A 904 -4.02 -53.44 -17.70
CA ASP A 904 -4.88 -53.90 -16.60
C ASP A 904 -5.46 -52.70 -15.85
N GLU A 905 -6.64 -52.27 -16.28
CA GLU A 905 -7.30 -51.06 -15.79
C GLU A 905 -7.51 -51.07 -14.27
N ASP A 906 -7.91 -52.22 -13.71
CA ASP A 906 -8.14 -52.36 -12.27
C ASP A 906 -6.84 -52.24 -11.46
N LEU A 907 -5.72 -52.75 -11.97
CA LEU A 907 -4.42 -52.63 -11.30
C LEU A 907 -3.87 -51.20 -11.38
N ILE A 908 -3.95 -50.56 -12.56
CA ILE A 908 -3.36 -49.24 -12.79
C ILE A 908 -4.18 -48.13 -12.10
N TYR A 909 -5.50 -48.22 -12.13
CA TYR A 909 -6.38 -47.16 -11.61
C TYR A 909 -7.01 -47.50 -10.25
N GLY A 910 -7.12 -48.78 -9.86
CA GLY A 910 -7.66 -49.20 -8.58
C GLY A 910 -6.82 -48.78 -7.37
N ASN A 911 -7.44 -48.78 -6.19
CA ASN A 911 -6.77 -48.44 -4.92
C ASN A 911 -6.27 -49.72 -4.21
N HIS A 912 -5.38 -50.47 -4.87
CA HIS A 912 -4.77 -51.68 -4.31
C HIS A 912 -3.60 -51.31 -3.41
N PHE A 913 -3.87 -51.03 -2.14
CA PHE A 913 -2.84 -50.62 -1.19
C PHE A 913 -1.91 -51.77 -0.81
N ILE A 914 -0.62 -51.47 -0.63
CA ILE A 914 0.42 -52.39 -0.15
C ILE A 914 1.21 -51.76 1.00
N ASP A 915 1.82 -52.61 1.81
CA ASP A 915 2.71 -52.16 2.89
C ASP A 915 4.03 -51.63 2.30
N GLU A 916 4.64 -50.64 2.96
CA GLU A 916 5.89 -50.03 2.49
C GLU A 916 7.04 -51.05 2.37
N GLU A 917 7.01 -52.12 3.19
CA GLU A 917 8.01 -53.19 3.16
C GLU A 917 8.08 -53.88 1.79
N ASP A 918 6.94 -53.94 1.08
CA ASP A 918 6.82 -54.54 -0.26
C ASP A 918 7.20 -53.57 -1.39
N VAL A 919 7.45 -52.30 -1.06
CA VAL A 919 7.84 -51.27 -2.02
C VAL A 919 9.37 -51.21 -2.13
N PRO A 920 9.96 -51.26 -3.34
CA PRO A 920 11.39 -51.05 -3.53
C PRO A 920 11.86 -49.72 -2.92
N GLU A 921 13.04 -49.71 -2.30
CA GLU A 921 13.53 -48.56 -1.53
C GLU A 921 13.61 -47.28 -2.38
N GLU A 922 14.00 -47.39 -3.66
CA GLU A 922 14.05 -46.28 -4.61
C GLU A 922 12.67 -45.68 -4.96
N LEU A 923 11.59 -46.41 -4.70
CA LEU A 923 10.21 -45.98 -4.95
C LEU A 923 9.53 -45.44 -3.69
N ARG A 924 10.14 -45.60 -2.51
CA ARG A 924 9.59 -45.06 -1.26
C ARG A 924 9.59 -43.53 -1.25
N MET A 925 8.66 -42.95 -0.52
CA MET A 925 8.63 -41.51 -0.26
C MET A 925 9.58 -41.16 0.90
N PRO A 926 10.02 -39.89 1.04
CA PRO A 926 11.00 -39.50 2.06
C PRO A 926 10.55 -39.80 3.49
N GLN A 927 11.36 -40.55 4.23
CA GLN A 927 11.01 -41.00 5.59
C GLN A 927 11.02 -39.87 6.63
N MET A 928 11.69 -38.76 6.33
CA MET A 928 11.90 -37.64 7.26
C MET A 928 10.62 -36.90 7.69
N PHE A 929 9.50 -37.11 6.99
CA PHE A 929 8.21 -36.49 7.32
C PHE A 929 7.34 -37.35 8.26
N ARG A 930 7.79 -38.55 8.67
CA ARG A 930 7.07 -39.36 9.67
C ARG A 930 7.19 -38.76 11.07
N GLY A 931 6.21 -39.04 11.93
CA GLY A 931 6.20 -38.58 13.33
C GLY A 931 6.14 -37.05 13.45
N ASP A 932 7.09 -36.45 14.18
CA ASP A 932 7.17 -35.00 14.33
C ASP A 932 7.61 -34.28 13.04
N GLY A 933 8.15 -35.02 12.07
CA GLY A 933 8.58 -34.52 10.77
C GLY A 933 9.83 -33.63 10.82
N VAL A 934 9.94 -32.70 9.86
CA VAL A 934 11.07 -31.78 9.70
C VAL A 934 10.58 -30.35 9.50
N ARG A 935 11.08 -29.40 10.30
CA ARG A 935 10.67 -27.97 10.24
C ARG A 935 9.14 -27.79 10.24
N ASP A 936 8.46 -28.55 11.09
CA ASP A 936 7.00 -28.60 11.25
C ASP A 936 6.21 -29.11 10.03
N HIS A 937 6.92 -29.68 9.04
CA HIS A 937 6.34 -30.44 7.94
C HIS A 937 6.36 -31.92 8.29
N ARG A 938 5.20 -32.57 8.24
CA ARG A 938 5.01 -34.01 8.49
C ARG A 938 3.95 -34.58 7.57
N TYR A 939 3.93 -35.89 7.39
CA TYR A 939 2.78 -36.55 6.77
C TYR A 939 1.52 -36.24 7.62
N HIS A 940 0.50 -35.75 6.93
CA HIS A 940 -0.74 -35.23 7.52
C HIS A 940 -1.93 -35.88 6.83
N VAL A 941 -3.05 -36.04 7.54
CA VAL A 941 -4.20 -36.89 7.19
C VAL A 941 -3.88 -38.38 7.20
N PHE A 942 -2.75 -38.76 6.60
CA PHE A 942 -2.13 -40.08 6.72
C PHE A 942 -0.83 -39.91 7.53
N ASP A 943 -0.63 -40.72 8.57
CA ASP A 943 0.63 -40.69 9.34
C ASP A 943 1.84 -41.19 8.52
N GLU A 944 1.57 -41.76 7.33
CA GLU A 944 2.54 -42.26 6.37
C GLU A 944 2.01 -42.19 4.93
N PRO A 945 2.88 -42.27 3.91
CA PRO A 945 2.47 -42.34 2.51
C PRO A 945 1.62 -43.58 2.22
N ARG A 946 0.64 -43.44 1.32
CA ARG A 946 -0.08 -44.59 0.77
C ARG A 946 0.66 -45.13 -0.45
N TYR A 947 0.90 -46.44 -0.49
CA TYR A 947 1.58 -47.12 -1.60
C TYR A 947 0.62 -48.04 -2.36
N PHE A 948 0.83 -48.16 -3.67
CA PHE A 948 -0.05 -48.93 -4.56
C PHE A 948 0.69 -50.14 -5.17
N ALA A 949 -0.03 -51.25 -5.32
CA ALA A 949 0.48 -52.49 -5.87
C ALA A 949 1.11 -52.29 -7.26
N GLN A 950 2.33 -52.80 -7.44
CA GLN A 950 3.06 -52.71 -8.71
C GLN A 950 2.90 -53.96 -9.58
N SER A 951 2.28 -55.01 -9.06
CA SER A 951 1.91 -56.22 -9.79
C SER A 951 0.73 -56.88 -9.08
N ARG A 952 0.03 -57.78 -9.76
CA ARG A 952 -0.99 -58.63 -9.14
C ARG A 952 -0.41 -59.63 -8.15
#